data_AF-A0A931RWB1-F1
#
_entry.id   AF-A0A931RWB1-F1
#
_cell.length_a   1.000
_cell.length_b   1.000
_cell.length_c   1.000
_cell.angle_alpha   90.00
_cell.angle_beta   90.00
_cell.angle_gamma   90.00
#
_symmetry.space_group_name_H-M   'P 1'
#
loop_
_entity.id
_entity.type
_entity.pdbx_description
1 polymer ?
#
loop_
_entity_poly.entity_id
_entity_poly.type
_entity_poly.pdbx_seq_one_letter_code
_entity_poly.pdbx_strand_id
1 'polypeptide(L)'
;MRRLLIITFFLAAGSRFAWVASSAIQEEEPFPRISMHHYLKYMLYQRSDEPEKALTELILAYQTNPMAYELLEEIVEVALDLRQIEIARVYSQIARQIKPRDASSLYLEAQVLQAMGRTKEALRALLEARALKPQDPNILLGLISLYASLDDRRNALQYLDSYLNVSPPNADLLKIKGYYEMESNNPESMHSYRRAFEEDPDDAETVDGMINAYKKFGKLDELWGYLNRALSEDPQNSPLRLKLCAVQEDEESKRSCLMEVLEQEPDNIQAMGLLLDMLEKTEAWDEALAVLHEHPGIARREAVFALKESFYLLHLDNLRAAVGVLEERQKLFPDNHDIAYFLALGYEDLGEYAKAKNTLAELYKKKPDWQEMAYAYALICGELEDYACMESVLNDLYYRMPDDPVFSNALGFTWAEMGKNLDEAHRLVAKAVQADPKNPSYQDSMAWVLFKMGRTKEALEILERTAQDSHEPEIMLHLSQLQSKGGKDREAWLSYFSAKFEMNKSRKKSVRLLSHIAVLEPMLDKKFKPRPAEIFTRQIATAQDGFAGQFRCEFAANNKQALRVKMALSLPKDSGQIKVLYWPPGMMTPLNSEDVAANLPQSREFLAEFESALQEFFARHSWLNKEKHSRLRWKIMNDYSVRAKGPHLRLEFMDFYRELSLNSAQGTKGGLVPRTIKLDGRLIRATCEALDYVKE
;
A
#
# COMPACT_ATOMS: atom_id res chain seq x y z
N MET A 1 -48.10 -31.24 -19.96
CA MET A 1 -49.57 -31.10 -19.79
C MET A 1 -50.08 -31.30 -18.35
N ARG A 2 -49.24 -31.41 -17.31
CA ARG A 2 -49.68 -31.51 -15.89
C ARG A 2 -49.72 -30.17 -15.12
N ARG A 3 -49.32 -29.05 -15.72
CA ARG A 3 -49.35 -27.70 -15.10
C ARG A 3 -50.62 -26.89 -15.37
N LEU A 4 -51.55 -27.38 -16.19
CA LEU A 4 -52.83 -26.69 -16.49
C LEU A 4 -54.05 -27.23 -15.72
N LEU A 5 -53.89 -28.33 -14.96
CA LEU A 5 -54.99 -28.99 -14.24
C LEU A 5 -55.20 -28.47 -12.80
N ILE A 6 -54.25 -27.72 -12.24
CA ILE A 6 -54.40 -27.14 -10.90
C ILE A 6 -55.22 -25.85 -10.97
N ILE A 7 -55.14 -25.08 -12.06
CA ILE A 7 -55.87 -23.81 -12.21
C ILE A 7 -57.37 -24.03 -12.50
N THR A 8 -57.76 -25.16 -13.08
CA THR A 8 -59.17 -25.49 -13.37
C THR A 8 -59.92 -26.07 -12.18
N PHE A 9 -59.25 -26.53 -11.13
CA PHE A 9 -59.91 -26.94 -9.88
C PHE A 9 -60.32 -25.75 -9.00
N PHE A 10 -59.68 -24.58 -9.20
CA PHE A 10 -59.91 -23.36 -8.40
C PHE A 10 -61.16 -22.55 -8.78
N LEU A 11 -61.79 -22.80 -9.93
CA LEU A 11 -63.01 -22.07 -10.36
C LEU A 11 -64.33 -22.86 -10.18
N ALA A 12 -64.27 -24.15 -9.83
CA ALA A 12 -65.46 -24.99 -9.67
C ALA A 12 -65.84 -25.27 -8.19
N ALA A 13 -64.98 -24.93 -7.22
CA ALA A 13 -65.24 -25.17 -5.80
C ALA A 13 -65.99 -24.02 -5.09
N GLY A 14 -66.05 -22.83 -5.70
CA GLY A 14 -66.67 -21.63 -5.14
C GLY A 14 -68.19 -21.69 -4.95
N SER A 15 -68.87 -22.72 -5.46
CA SER A 15 -70.34 -22.83 -5.43
C SER A 15 -70.88 -24.01 -4.61
N ARG A 16 -70.02 -24.85 -4.00
CA ARG A 16 -70.45 -25.98 -3.14
C ARG A 16 -70.28 -25.76 -1.64
N PHE A 17 -69.51 -24.75 -1.22
CA PHE A 17 -69.36 -24.44 0.22
C PHE A 17 -70.46 -23.51 0.77
N ALA A 18 -71.24 -22.85 -0.09
CA ALA A 18 -72.32 -21.97 0.32
C ALA A 18 -73.56 -22.68 0.91
N TRP A 19 -73.64 -24.02 0.86
CA TRP A 19 -74.79 -24.78 1.35
C TRP A 19 -74.54 -25.64 2.61
N VAL A 20 -73.29 -25.72 3.08
CA VAL A 20 -72.98 -26.39 4.37
C VAL A 20 -72.91 -25.39 5.54
N ALA A 21 -72.95 -24.10 5.24
CA ALA A 21 -72.86 -23.02 6.23
C ALA A 21 -74.15 -22.81 7.07
N SER A 22 -75.24 -23.56 6.86
CA SER A 22 -76.50 -23.37 7.58
C SER A 22 -76.83 -24.41 8.65
N SER A 23 -75.91 -25.32 9.01
CA SER A 23 -76.22 -26.36 10.02
C SER A 23 -75.10 -26.69 11.01
N ALA A 24 -74.22 -25.75 11.32
CA ALA A 24 -73.26 -25.89 12.42
C ALA A 24 -72.98 -24.54 13.08
N ILE A 25 -74.02 -23.95 13.69
CA ILE A 25 -73.83 -23.02 14.79
C ILE A 25 -73.64 -23.91 16.03
N GLN A 26 -72.41 -24.37 16.26
CA GLN A 26 -71.99 -25.02 17.50
C GLN A 26 -70.59 -24.52 17.86
N GLU A 27 -70.55 -23.74 18.94
CA GLU A 27 -69.43 -23.40 19.81
C GLU A 27 -68.08 -23.06 19.14
N GLU A 28 -67.82 -21.75 19.12
CA GLU A 28 -66.58 -21.10 18.71
C GLU A 28 -65.39 -21.54 19.61
N GLU A 29 -64.58 -22.51 19.17
CA GLU A 29 -63.18 -22.56 19.60
C GLU A 29 -62.40 -21.49 18.82
N PRO A 30 -61.75 -20.51 19.49
CA PRO A 30 -61.06 -19.40 18.82
C PRO A 30 -59.91 -19.83 17.91
N PHE A 31 -59.44 -21.08 18.03
CA PHE A 31 -58.55 -21.74 17.07
C PHE A 31 -58.92 -23.23 16.98
N PRO A 32 -59.42 -23.75 15.83
CA PRO A 32 -59.63 -25.17 15.66
C PRO A 32 -58.33 -25.94 15.92
N ARG A 33 -58.36 -27.03 16.70
CA ARG A 33 -57.17 -27.83 17.08
C ARG A 33 -56.22 -28.17 15.92
N ILE A 34 -56.77 -28.35 14.72
CA ILE A 34 -56.01 -28.65 13.49
C ILE A 34 -55.20 -27.43 13.02
N SER A 35 -55.77 -26.22 13.07
CA SER A 35 -55.07 -24.98 12.72
C SER A 35 -53.92 -24.70 13.70
N MET A 36 -54.16 -24.90 15.01
CA MET A 36 -53.12 -24.75 16.04
C MET A 36 -51.96 -25.75 15.85
N HIS A 37 -52.25 -26.98 15.42
CA HIS A 37 -51.20 -27.97 15.13
C HIS A 37 -50.26 -27.50 14.01
N HIS A 38 -50.81 -26.99 12.92
CA HIS A 38 -50.01 -26.46 11.81
C HIS A 38 -49.23 -25.21 12.21
N TYR A 39 -49.84 -24.31 12.99
CA TYR A 39 -49.15 -23.12 13.52
C TYR A 39 -47.96 -23.49 14.42
N LEU A 40 -48.10 -24.46 15.32
CA LEU A 40 -46.98 -24.95 16.14
C LEU A 40 -45.85 -25.56 15.30
N LYS A 41 -46.19 -26.27 14.22
CA LYS A 41 -45.18 -26.79 13.28
C LYS A 41 -44.46 -25.67 12.53
N TYR A 42 -45.17 -24.62 12.12
CA TYR A 42 -44.56 -23.41 11.58
C TYR A 42 -43.51 -22.85 12.55
N MET A 43 -43.85 -22.64 13.83
CA MET A 43 -42.91 -22.13 14.84
C MET A 43 -41.68 -23.03 15.03
N LEU A 44 -41.85 -24.36 14.95
CA LEU A 44 -40.74 -25.32 15.03
C LEU A 44 -39.82 -25.25 13.80
N TYR A 45 -40.39 -25.13 12.60
CA TYR A 45 -39.60 -25.00 11.37
C TYR A 45 -38.89 -23.64 11.27
N GLN A 46 -39.50 -22.57 11.76
CA GLN A 46 -38.85 -21.26 11.85
C GLN A 46 -37.62 -21.32 12.77
N ARG A 47 -37.72 -22.01 13.92
CA ARG A 47 -36.57 -22.23 14.82
C ARG A 47 -35.50 -23.15 14.24
N SER A 48 -35.88 -24.04 13.33
CA SER A 48 -34.96 -24.98 12.68
C SER A 48 -34.38 -24.41 11.38
N ASP A 49 -34.63 -23.13 11.09
CA ASP A 49 -34.21 -22.42 9.87
C ASP A 49 -34.64 -23.14 8.57
N GLU A 50 -35.88 -23.65 8.56
CA GLU A 50 -36.49 -24.31 7.39
C GLU A 50 -37.66 -23.46 6.83
N PRO A 51 -37.39 -22.29 6.22
CA PRO A 51 -38.41 -21.27 5.93
C PRO A 51 -39.46 -21.73 4.90
N GLU A 52 -39.10 -22.58 3.94
CA GLU A 52 -40.08 -23.11 2.97
C GLU A 52 -41.12 -24.04 3.62
N LYS A 53 -40.68 -24.86 4.59
CA LYS A 53 -41.58 -25.72 5.38
C LYS A 53 -42.42 -24.89 6.32
N ALA A 54 -41.82 -23.87 6.94
CA ALA A 54 -42.52 -22.91 7.78
C ALA A 54 -43.66 -22.23 7.01
N LEU A 55 -43.40 -21.69 5.81
CA LEU A 55 -44.41 -21.08 4.96
C LEU A 55 -45.53 -22.06 4.59
N THR A 56 -45.17 -23.31 4.27
CA THR A 56 -46.15 -24.35 3.93
C THR A 56 -47.10 -24.64 5.09
N GLU A 57 -46.57 -24.86 6.29
CA GLU A 57 -47.39 -25.12 7.48
C GLU A 57 -48.24 -23.92 7.87
N LEU A 58 -47.72 -22.69 7.69
CA LEU A 58 -48.47 -21.47 7.96
C LEU A 58 -49.66 -21.29 6.99
N ILE A 59 -49.47 -21.59 5.71
CA ILE A 59 -50.55 -21.65 4.72
C ILE A 59 -51.61 -22.70 5.10
N LEU A 60 -51.18 -23.89 5.55
CA LEU A 60 -52.09 -24.94 6.01
C LEU A 60 -52.87 -24.53 7.28
N ALA A 61 -52.22 -23.82 8.20
CA ALA A 61 -52.85 -23.26 9.39
C ALA A 61 -53.98 -22.28 9.02
N TYR A 62 -53.74 -21.41 8.03
CA TYR A 62 -54.76 -20.50 7.50
C TYR A 62 -55.87 -21.24 6.74
N GLN A 63 -55.55 -22.24 5.92
CA GLN A 63 -56.56 -23.01 5.18
C GLN A 63 -57.53 -23.76 6.10
N THR A 64 -57.05 -24.20 7.26
CA THR A 64 -57.85 -24.91 8.27
C THR A 64 -58.61 -23.97 9.21
N ASN A 65 -58.25 -22.68 9.24
CA ASN A 65 -59.00 -21.61 9.88
C ASN A 65 -58.93 -20.30 9.07
N PRO A 66 -59.73 -20.14 7.99
CA PRO A 66 -59.67 -18.95 7.13
C PRO A 66 -60.09 -17.63 7.80
N MET A 67 -60.62 -17.69 9.04
CA MET A 67 -60.99 -16.52 9.84
C MET A 67 -59.81 -15.96 10.66
N ALA A 68 -58.70 -16.70 10.77
CA ALA A 68 -57.48 -16.24 11.43
C ALA A 68 -56.74 -15.23 10.54
N TYR A 69 -57.23 -13.99 10.54
CA TYR A 69 -56.67 -12.88 9.76
C TYR A 69 -55.21 -12.62 10.10
N GLU A 70 -54.81 -12.83 11.36
CA GLU A 70 -53.49 -12.59 11.90
C GLU A 70 -52.41 -13.41 11.16
N LEU A 71 -52.76 -14.60 10.66
CA LEU A 71 -51.83 -15.45 9.91
C LEU A 71 -51.50 -14.88 8.52
N LEU A 72 -52.32 -13.98 7.97
CA LEU A 72 -52.08 -13.41 6.64
C LEU A 72 -50.83 -12.53 6.61
N GLU A 73 -50.55 -11.80 7.70
CA GLU A 73 -49.36 -10.97 7.84
C GLU A 73 -48.10 -11.84 7.81
N GLU A 74 -48.04 -12.86 8.67
CA GLU A 74 -46.92 -13.80 8.71
C GLU A 74 -46.71 -14.54 7.38
N ILE A 75 -47.79 -14.92 6.67
CA ILE A 75 -47.68 -15.59 5.36
C ILE A 75 -47.05 -14.65 4.33
N VAL A 76 -47.47 -13.39 4.29
CA VAL A 76 -46.96 -12.40 3.34
C VAL A 76 -45.48 -12.13 3.63
N GLU A 77 -45.10 -11.92 4.89
CA GLU A 77 -43.72 -11.64 5.28
C GLU A 77 -42.78 -12.79 4.91
N VAL A 78 -43.08 -14.02 5.36
CA VAL A 78 -42.25 -15.19 5.07
C VAL A 78 -42.17 -15.46 3.55
N ALA A 79 -43.27 -15.24 2.81
CA ALA A 79 -43.26 -15.38 1.36
C ALA A 79 -42.38 -14.33 0.66
N LEU A 80 -42.34 -13.08 1.16
CA LEU A 80 -41.47 -12.04 0.62
C LEU A 80 -39.99 -12.32 0.89
N ASP A 81 -39.65 -12.81 2.08
CA ASP A 81 -38.29 -13.22 2.44
C ASP A 81 -37.78 -14.34 1.53
N LEU A 82 -38.64 -15.32 1.23
CA LEU A 82 -38.38 -16.39 0.26
C LEU A 82 -38.45 -15.96 -1.21
N ARG A 83 -38.68 -14.67 -1.49
CA ARG A 83 -38.90 -14.10 -2.83
C ARG A 83 -40.03 -14.77 -3.62
N GLN A 84 -41.00 -15.37 -2.92
CA GLN A 84 -42.21 -15.98 -3.49
C GLN A 84 -43.31 -14.92 -3.67
N ILE A 85 -43.02 -13.92 -4.52
CA ILE A 85 -43.85 -12.71 -4.72
C ILE A 85 -45.30 -13.05 -5.08
N GLU A 86 -45.54 -14.09 -5.88
CA GLU A 86 -46.90 -14.48 -6.26
C GLU A 86 -47.72 -15.00 -5.08
N ILE A 87 -47.11 -15.72 -4.14
CA ILE A 87 -47.79 -16.17 -2.92
C ILE A 87 -48.13 -14.95 -2.06
N ALA A 88 -47.13 -14.10 -1.78
CA ALA A 88 -47.33 -12.87 -1.02
C ALA A 88 -48.44 -11.99 -1.62
N ARG A 89 -48.49 -11.88 -2.95
CA ARG A 89 -49.53 -11.15 -3.68
C ARG A 89 -50.93 -11.72 -3.49
N VAL A 90 -51.09 -13.04 -3.55
CA VAL A 90 -52.39 -13.68 -3.34
C VAL A 90 -52.89 -13.44 -1.91
N TYR A 91 -52.05 -13.66 -0.91
CA TYR A 91 -52.46 -13.52 0.49
C TYR A 91 -52.67 -12.06 0.90
N SER A 92 -51.89 -11.13 0.36
CA SER A 92 -52.13 -9.69 0.51
C SER A 92 -53.47 -9.28 -0.12
N GLN A 93 -53.82 -9.79 -1.30
CA GLN A 93 -55.13 -9.54 -1.92
C GLN A 93 -56.30 -10.09 -1.09
N ILE A 94 -56.13 -11.25 -0.46
CA ILE A 94 -57.12 -11.81 0.47
C ILE A 94 -57.28 -10.88 1.68
N ALA A 95 -56.19 -10.41 2.29
CA ALA A 95 -56.24 -9.45 3.39
C ALA A 95 -57.01 -8.17 3.01
N ARG A 96 -56.77 -7.63 1.81
CA ARG A 96 -57.48 -6.47 1.25
C ARG A 96 -58.97 -6.72 0.98
N GLN A 97 -59.37 -7.93 0.60
CA GLN A 97 -60.78 -8.27 0.42
C GLN A 97 -61.53 -8.37 1.74
N ILE A 98 -60.89 -8.97 2.76
CA ILE A 98 -61.49 -9.11 4.10
C ILE A 98 -61.61 -7.75 4.78
N LYS A 99 -60.56 -6.91 4.71
CA LYS A 99 -60.54 -5.57 5.31
C LYS A 99 -60.13 -4.48 4.30
N PRO A 100 -61.03 -4.01 3.42
CA PRO A 100 -60.69 -3.08 2.33
C PRO A 100 -60.22 -1.67 2.73
N ARG A 101 -60.35 -1.27 4.00
CA ARG A 101 -59.86 0.03 4.51
C ARG A 101 -59.24 -0.14 5.89
N ASP A 102 -58.38 -1.14 6.03
CA ASP A 102 -57.59 -1.37 7.24
C ASP A 102 -56.11 -1.12 7.00
N ALA A 103 -55.45 -0.53 8.00
CA ALA A 103 -54.06 -0.10 7.90
C ALA A 103 -53.09 -1.28 7.69
N SER A 104 -53.30 -2.41 8.38
CA SER A 104 -52.45 -3.60 8.23
C SER A 104 -52.63 -4.22 6.84
N SER A 105 -53.86 -4.30 6.33
CA SER A 105 -54.10 -4.80 4.97
C SER A 105 -53.41 -3.96 3.89
N LEU A 106 -53.42 -2.63 4.04
CA LEU A 106 -52.78 -1.69 3.11
C LEU A 106 -51.25 -1.75 3.21
N TYR A 107 -50.72 -1.98 4.40
CA TYR A 107 -49.29 -2.19 4.64
C TYR A 107 -48.78 -3.46 3.92
N LEU A 108 -49.47 -4.59 4.08
CA LEU A 108 -49.15 -5.83 3.37
C LEU A 108 -49.22 -5.67 1.84
N GLU A 109 -50.21 -4.93 1.34
CA GLU A 109 -50.30 -4.59 -0.09
C GLU A 109 -49.09 -3.77 -0.54
N ALA A 110 -48.69 -2.78 0.24
CA ALA A 110 -47.54 -1.96 -0.08
C ALA A 110 -46.23 -2.74 -0.14
N GLN A 111 -45.97 -3.64 0.83
CA GLN A 111 -44.77 -4.48 0.84
C GLN A 111 -44.66 -5.34 -0.44
N VAL A 112 -45.77 -5.96 -0.84
CA VAL A 112 -45.82 -6.75 -2.09
C VAL A 112 -45.60 -5.85 -3.31
N LEU A 113 -46.27 -4.70 -3.38
CA LEU A 113 -46.11 -3.76 -4.49
C LEU A 113 -44.66 -3.27 -4.61
N GLN A 114 -43.98 -3.02 -3.48
CA GLN A 114 -42.57 -2.66 -3.43
C GLN A 114 -41.69 -3.79 -3.96
N ALA A 115 -41.91 -5.03 -3.52
CA ALA A 115 -41.18 -6.20 -4.04
C ALA A 115 -41.38 -6.43 -5.56
N MET A 116 -42.54 -6.02 -6.09
CA MET A 116 -42.83 -6.04 -7.54
C MET A 116 -42.21 -4.85 -8.31
N GLY A 117 -41.54 -3.92 -7.64
CA GLY A 117 -41.01 -2.69 -8.25
C GLY A 117 -42.08 -1.64 -8.59
N ARG A 118 -43.30 -1.78 -8.07
CA ARG A 118 -44.43 -0.86 -8.28
C ARG A 118 -44.42 0.25 -7.23
N THR A 119 -43.31 0.96 -7.12
CA THR A 119 -43.00 1.96 -6.08
C THR A 119 -44.09 3.02 -5.89
N LYS A 120 -44.64 3.58 -6.99
CA LYS A 120 -45.68 4.62 -6.90
C LYS A 120 -46.96 4.12 -6.24
N GLU A 121 -47.30 2.86 -6.44
CA GLU A 121 -48.51 2.26 -5.89
C GLU A 121 -48.28 1.83 -4.45
N ALA A 122 -47.10 1.27 -4.14
CA ALA A 122 -46.67 1.01 -2.77
C ALA A 122 -46.71 2.29 -1.91
N LEU A 123 -46.23 3.41 -2.45
CA LEU A 123 -46.25 4.70 -1.74
C LEU A 123 -47.68 5.15 -1.43
N ARG A 124 -48.61 5.04 -2.40
CA ARG A 124 -50.01 5.38 -2.17
C ARG A 124 -50.63 4.51 -1.08
N ALA A 125 -50.40 3.20 -1.14
CA ALA A 125 -50.91 2.26 -0.14
C ALA A 125 -50.37 2.56 1.27
N LEU A 126 -49.07 2.87 1.41
CA LEU A 126 -48.49 3.28 2.70
C LEU A 126 -49.02 4.62 3.22
N LEU A 127 -49.24 5.60 2.35
CA LEU A 127 -49.80 6.90 2.76
C LEU A 127 -51.27 6.76 3.19
N GLU A 128 -52.05 5.91 2.52
CA GLU A 128 -53.41 5.56 2.94
C GLU A 128 -53.40 4.81 4.28
N ALA A 129 -52.50 3.84 4.45
CA ALA A 129 -52.32 3.12 5.71
C ALA A 129 -51.97 4.09 6.86
N ARG A 130 -51.06 5.03 6.61
CA ARG A 130 -50.68 6.09 7.56
C ARG A 130 -51.85 7.01 7.91
N ALA A 131 -52.72 7.34 6.95
CA ALA A 131 -53.89 8.17 7.24
C ALA A 131 -54.85 7.50 8.25
N LEU A 132 -54.87 6.16 8.30
CA LEU A 132 -55.66 5.37 9.25
C LEU A 132 -54.95 5.19 10.59
N LYS A 133 -53.65 4.91 10.58
CA LYS A 133 -52.81 4.80 11.78
C LYS A 133 -51.53 5.64 11.65
N PRO A 134 -51.56 6.93 12.05
CA PRO A 134 -50.46 7.87 11.76
C PRO A 134 -49.12 7.57 12.44
N GLN A 135 -49.13 6.82 13.53
CA GLN A 135 -47.98 6.54 14.41
C GLN A 135 -47.65 5.04 14.49
N ASP A 136 -48.21 4.23 13.59
CA ASP A 136 -47.91 2.79 13.57
C ASP A 136 -46.45 2.54 13.13
N PRO A 137 -45.60 1.89 13.95
CA PRO A 137 -44.19 1.71 13.67
C PRO A 137 -43.92 0.98 12.34
N ASN A 138 -44.70 -0.05 12.01
CA ASN A 138 -44.49 -0.86 10.81
C ASN A 138 -44.73 -0.03 9.54
N ILE A 139 -45.78 0.80 9.55
CA ILE A 139 -46.10 1.71 8.45
C ILE A 139 -45.01 2.76 8.28
N LEU A 140 -44.51 3.31 9.39
CA LEU A 140 -43.42 4.29 9.36
C LEU A 140 -42.12 3.66 8.81
N LEU A 141 -41.77 2.44 9.21
CA LEU A 141 -40.63 1.69 8.64
C LEU A 141 -40.79 1.44 7.14
N GLY A 142 -41.99 1.06 6.71
CA GLY A 142 -42.29 0.90 5.29
C GLY A 142 -42.06 2.19 4.50
N LEU A 143 -42.49 3.33 5.04
CA LEU A 143 -42.27 4.64 4.42
C LEU A 143 -40.78 5.02 4.43
N ILE A 144 -40.05 4.79 5.52
CA ILE A 144 -38.59 5.02 5.59
C ILE A 144 -37.89 4.20 4.52
N SER A 145 -38.14 2.89 4.46
CA SER A 145 -37.54 1.97 3.48
C SER A 145 -37.84 2.42 2.04
N LEU A 146 -39.09 2.78 1.76
CA LEU A 146 -39.49 3.18 0.41
C LEU A 146 -38.84 4.51 0.00
N TYR A 147 -38.85 5.53 0.88
CA TYR A 147 -38.20 6.80 0.57
C TYR A 147 -36.67 6.69 0.51
N ALA A 148 -36.06 5.82 1.31
CA ALA A 148 -34.64 5.48 1.21
C ALA A 148 -34.31 4.86 -0.16
N SER A 149 -35.14 3.93 -0.66
CA SER A 149 -34.97 3.34 -1.99
C SER A 149 -35.12 4.35 -3.14
N LEU A 150 -35.77 5.48 -2.88
CA LEU A 150 -35.98 6.57 -3.84
C LEU A 150 -34.91 7.68 -3.72
N ASP A 151 -33.96 7.56 -2.79
CA ASP A 151 -33.03 8.62 -2.37
C ASP A 151 -33.74 9.95 -2.02
N ASP A 152 -34.98 9.87 -1.54
CA ASP A 152 -35.73 11.03 -1.06
C ASP A 152 -35.43 11.26 0.43
N ARG A 153 -34.25 11.86 0.66
CA ARG A 153 -33.68 12.09 1.98
C ARG A 153 -34.59 12.92 2.88
N ARG A 154 -35.29 13.91 2.31
CA ARG A 154 -36.15 14.83 3.07
C ARG A 154 -37.32 14.08 3.69
N ASN A 155 -38.02 13.28 2.89
CA ASN A 155 -39.13 12.49 3.40
C ASN A 155 -38.62 11.38 4.34
N ALA A 156 -37.55 10.66 3.96
CA ALA A 156 -36.96 9.63 4.81
C ALA A 156 -36.63 10.15 6.22
N LEU A 157 -35.99 11.31 6.34
CA LEU A 157 -35.70 11.96 7.63
C LEU A 157 -36.97 12.28 8.44
N GLN A 158 -38.00 12.84 7.79
CA GLN A 158 -39.28 13.13 8.46
C GLN A 158 -39.92 11.87 9.06
N TYR A 159 -39.85 10.75 8.34
CA TYR A 159 -40.40 9.47 8.82
C TYR A 159 -39.52 8.81 9.88
N LEU A 160 -38.19 8.93 9.77
CA LEU A 160 -37.26 8.52 10.82
C LEU A 160 -37.55 9.24 12.14
N ASP A 161 -37.75 10.55 12.11
CA ASP A 161 -38.16 11.34 13.29
C ASP A 161 -39.50 10.89 13.85
N SER A 162 -40.47 10.62 12.97
CA SER A 162 -41.79 10.13 13.38
C SER A 162 -41.68 8.76 14.08
N TYR A 163 -40.84 7.86 13.58
CA TYR A 163 -40.62 6.52 14.13
C TYR A 163 -39.93 6.58 15.49
N LEU A 164 -38.84 7.33 15.60
CA LEU A 164 -38.03 7.45 16.83
C LEU A 164 -38.75 8.16 17.97
N ASN A 165 -39.88 8.83 17.71
CA ASN A 165 -40.74 9.43 18.73
C ASN A 165 -41.72 8.44 19.38
N VAL A 166 -42.01 7.31 18.73
CA VAL A 166 -43.06 6.37 19.15
C VAL A 166 -42.53 4.95 19.41
N SER A 167 -41.31 4.66 18.96
CA SER A 167 -40.64 3.38 19.13
C SER A 167 -39.33 3.55 19.91
N PRO A 168 -38.83 2.48 20.57
CA PRO A 168 -37.50 2.49 21.15
C PRO A 168 -36.42 2.88 20.13
N PRO A 169 -35.30 3.46 20.60
CA PRO A 169 -34.13 3.67 19.76
C PRO A 169 -33.70 2.38 19.04
N ASN A 170 -33.17 2.54 17.82
CA ASN A 170 -32.65 1.44 17.01
C ASN A 170 -31.38 1.94 16.32
N ALA A 171 -30.27 1.24 16.54
CA ALA A 171 -28.94 1.65 16.07
C ALA A 171 -28.92 1.87 14.54
N ASP A 172 -29.46 0.93 13.76
CA ASP A 172 -29.48 1.01 12.30
C ASP A 172 -30.27 2.21 11.77
N LEU A 173 -31.44 2.48 12.34
CA LEU A 173 -32.25 3.64 11.93
C LEU A 173 -31.61 4.96 12.36
N LEU A 174 -30.98 5.01 13.53
CA LEU A 174 -30.22 6.19 13.98
C LEU A 174 -29.00 6.44 13.09
N LYS A 175 -28.31 5.38 12.65
CA LYS A 175 -27.21 5.43 11.68
C LYS A 175 -27.69 5.97 10.32
N ILE A 176 -28.79 5.44 9.78
CA ILE A 176 -29.39 5.93 8.53
C ILE A 176 -29.79 7.41 8.67
N LYS A 177 -30.40 7.79 9.80
CA LYS A 177 -30.73 9.18 10.09
C LYS A 177 -29.48 10.07 10.10
N GLY A 178 -28.44 9.66 10.83
CA GLY A 178 -27.15 10.36 10.88
C GLY A 178 -26.52 10.55 9.50
N TYR A 179 -26.58 9.52 8.64
CA TYR A 179 -26.11 9.59 7.27
C TYR A 179 -26.86 10.65 6.45
N TYR A 180 -28.21 10.61 6.43
CA TYR A 180 -29.00 11.57 5.67
C TYR A 180 -28.89 13.00 6.20
N GLU A 181 -28.78 13.18 7.51
CA GLU A 181 -28.50 14.49 8.12
C GLU A 181 -27.13 15.01 7.69
N MET A 182 -26.08 14.17 7.75
CA MET A 182 -24.73 14.55 7.36
C MET A 182 -24.68 14.96 5.90
N GLU A 183 -25.26 14.15 5.02
CA GLU A 183 -25.37 14.43 3.59
C GLU A 183 -26.12 15.74 3.30
N SER A 184 -27.14 16.05 4.10
CA SER A 184 -27.91 17.29 4.00
C SER A 184 -27.22 18.50 4.67
N ASN A 185 -25.94 18.39 5.06
CA ASN A 185 -25.19 19.39 5.82
C ASN A 185 -25.87 19.80 7.15
N ASN A 186 -26.59 18.88 7.78
CA ASN A 186 -27.21 19.07 9.08
C ASN A 186 -26.28 18.56 10.21
N PRO A 187 -25.80 19.43 11.12
CA PRO A 187 -24.91 19.03 12.22
C PRO A 187 -25.57 18.10 13.25
N GLU A 188 -26.90 17.98 13.27
CA GLU A 188 -27.62 17.01 14.10
C GLU A 188 -27.23 15.55 13.82
N SER A 189 -26.63 15.28 12.65
CA SER A 189 -26.02 13.98 12.35
C SER A 189 -25.07 13.48 13.43
N MET A 190 -24.28 14.37 14.04
CA MET A 190 -23.37 14.03 15.13
C MET A 190 -24.12 13.52 16.37
N HIS A 191 -25.33 14.02 16.63
CA HIS A 191 -26.19 13.55 17.70
C HIS A 191 -26.84 12.21 17.34
N SER A 192 -27.34 12.06 16.12
CA SER A 192 -27.92 10.80 15.64
C SER A 192 -26.92 9.65 15.68
N TYR A 193 -25.69 9.86 15.21
CA TYR A 193 -24.64 8.84 15.29
C TYR A 193 -24.18 8.57 16.73
N ARG A 194 -24.15 9.58 17.60
CA ARG A 194 -23.85 9.36 19.03
C ARG A 194 -24.88 8.44 19.67
N ARG A 195 -26.16 8.67 19.39
CA ARG A 195 -27.24 7.81 19.87
C ARG A 195 -27.16 6.41 19.26
N ALA A 196 -26.78 6.28 17.99
CA ALA A 196 -26.56 4.96 17.38
C ALA A 196 -25.45 4.18 18.11
N PHE A 197 -24.35 4.87 18.45
CA PHE A 197 -23.22 4.28 19.19
C PHE A 197 -23.60 3.89 20.63
N GLU A 198 -24.49 4.65 21.28
CA GLU A 198 -25.01 4.31 22.62
C GLU A 198 -25.86 3.03 22.61
N GLU A 199 -26.52 2.71 21.49
CA GLU A 199 -27.32 1.49 21.33
C GLU A 199 -26.45 0.27 20.94
N ASP A 200 -25.44 0.47 20.09
CA ASP A 200 -24.48 -0.56 19.70
C ASP A 200 -23.05 0.01 19.61
N PRO A 201 -22.28 -0.02 20.71
CA PRO A 201 -20.92 0.51 20.76
C PRO A 201 -19.91 -0.26 19.89
N ASP A 202 -20.21 -1.50 19.51
CA ASP A 202 -19.32 -2.38 18.75
C ASP A 202 -19.55 -2.28 17.23
N ASP A 203 -20.58 -1.56 16.78
CA ASP A 203 -20.83 -1.30 15.35
C ASP A 203 -19.78 -0.36 14.76
N ALA A 204 -18.78 -0.95 14.09
CA ALA A 204 -17.71 -0.24 13.42
C ALA A 204 -18.20 0.76 12.36
N GLU A 205 -19.34 0.49 11.71
CA GLU A 205 -19.92 1.40 10.71
C GLU A 205 -20.46 2.68 11.36
N THR A 206 -21.06 2.55 12.54
CA THR A 206 -21.51 3.70 13.33
C THR A 206 -20.33 4.58 13.74
N VAL A 207 -19.23 4.00 14.22
CA VAL A 207 -18.02 4.76 14.57
C VAL A 207 -17.44 5.48 13.35
N ASP A 208 -17.39 4.83 12.19
CA ASP A 208 -16.95 5.48 10.94
C ASP A 208 -17.88 6.62 10.52
N GLY A 209 -19.20 6.44 10.66
CA GLY A 209 -20.22 7.46 10.45
C GLY A 209 -20.01 8.68 11.37
N MET A 210 -19.73 8.44 12.65
CA MET A 210 -19.36 9.49 13.60
C MET A 210 -18.11 10.24 13.14
N ILE A 211 -17.01 9.53 12.86
CA ILE A 211 -15.75 10.14 12.42
C ILE A 211 -15.98 11.05 11.21
N ASN A 212 -16.71 10.57 10.22
CA ASN A 212 -17.02 11.33 9.01
C ASN A 212 -17.88 12.57 9.31
N ALA A 213 -18.92 12.44 10.16
CA ALA A 213 -19.76 13.55 10.54
C ALA A 213 -18.96 14.63 11.28
N TYR A 214 -18.24 14.26 12.34
CA TYR A 214 -17.46 15.21 13.13
C TYR A 214 -16.32 15.85 12.32
N LYS A 215 -15.69 15.11 11.41
CA LYS A 215 -14.72 15.66 10.47
C LYS A 215 -15.35 16.70 9.54
N LYS A 216 -16.52 16.39 8.95
CA LYS A 216 -17.25 17.28 8.04
C LYS A 216 -17.63 18.60 8.70
N PHE A 217 -18.01 18.57 9.98
CA PHE A 217 -18.39 19.75 10.75
C PHE A 217 -17.23 20.39 11.56
N GLY A 218 -16.00 19.88 11.43
CA GLY A 218 -14.81 20.44 12.09
C GLY A 218 -14.83 20.32 13.62
N LYS A 219 -15.38 19.21 14.14
CA LYS A 219 -15.59 18.94 15.57
C LYS A 219 -14.81 17.74 16.10
N LEU A 220 -13.67 17.39 15.48
CA LEU A 220 -12.89 16.20 15.85
C LEU A 220 -12.46 16.19 17.34
N ASP A 221 -12.17 17.34 17.93
CA ASP A 221 -11.86 17.45 19.37
C ASP A 221 -13.01 16.97 20.28
N GLU A 222 -14.26 17.28 19.91
CA GLU A 222 -15.45 16.85 20.65
C GLU A 222 -15.68 15.34 20.51
N LEU A 223 -15.42 14.79 19.32
CA LEU A 223 -15.46 13.34 19.09
C LEU A 223 -14.41 12.64 19.94
N TRP A 224 -13.19 13.16 19.96
CA TRP A 224 -12.08 12.59 20.71
C TRP A 224 -12.39 12.53 22.21
N GLY A 225 -12.88 13.62 22.80
CA GLY A 225 -13.30 13.65 24.20
C GLY A 225 -14.52 12.77 24.50
N TYR A 226 -15.36 12.46 23.51
CA TYR A 226 -16.47 11.52 23.67
C TYR A 226 -15.99 10.06 23.64
N LEU A 227 -15.24 9.66 22.60
CA LEU A 227 -14.77 8.29 22.44
C LEU A 227 -13.76 7.90 23.54
N ASN A 228 -12.95 8.82 24.05
CA ASN A 228 -12.08 8.54 25.19
C ASN A 228 -12.86 8.29 26.49
N ARG A 229 -14.00 8.95 26.69
CA ARG A 229 -14.86 8.64 27.84
C ARG A 229 -15.49 7.26 27.68
N ALA A 230 -15.96 6.91 26.48
CA ALA A 230 -16.45 5.57 26.19
C ALA A 230 -15.36 4.50 26.44
N LEU A 231 -14.13 4.73 25.98
CA LEU A 231 -12.98 3.85 26.23
C LEU A 231 -12.56 3.81 27.71
N SER A 232 -12.91 4.81 28.53
CA SER A 232 -12.66 4.75 29.98
C SER A 232 -13.62 3.82 30.70
N GLU A 233 -14.80 3.59 30.12
CA GLU A 233 -15.82 2.65 30.62
C GLU A 233 -15.54 1.22 30.14
N ASP A 234 -15.06 1.05 28.91
CA ASP A 234 -14.53 -0.20 28.38
C ASP A 234 -13.10 -0.04 27.83
N PRO A 235 -12.09 -0.16 28.71
CA PRO A 235 -10.69 -0.05 28.31
C PRO A 235 -10.21 -1.15 27.36
N GLN A 236 -10.95 -2.26 27.22
CA GLN A 236 -10.53 -3.41 26.40
C GLN A 236 -11.12 -3.38 24.98
N ASN A 237 -11.86 -2.32 24.60
CA ASN A 237 -12.37 -2.16 23.25
C ASN A 237 -11.27 -1.69 22.27
N SER A 238 -10.39 -2.62 21.89
CA SER A 238 -9.31 -2.39 20.93
C SER A 238 -9.79 -1.87 19.57
N PRO A 239 -10.88 -2.40 18.98
CA PRO A 239 -11.41 -1.88 17.72
C PRO A 239 -11.74 -0.38 17.79
N LEU A 240 -12.42 0.04 18.85
CA LEU A 240 -12.75 1.46 19.06
C LEU A 240 -11.50 2.30 19.27
N ARG A 241 -10.52 1.80 20.04
CA ARG A 241 -9.25 2.51 20.25
C ARG A 241 -8.47 2.69 18.95
N LEU A 242 -8.41 1.67 18.10
CA LEU A 242 -7.76 1.76 16.78
C LEU A 242 -8.43 2.80 15.89
N LYS A 243 -9.76 2.85 15.88
CA LYS A 243 -10.53 3.90 15.18
C LYS A 243 -10.17 5.28 15.71
N LEU A 244 -10.07 5.45 17.03
CA LEU A 244 -9.68 6.72 17.64
C LEU A 244 -8.24 7.14 17.29
N CYS A 245 -7.29 6.20 17.27
CA CYS A 245 -5.92 6.46 16.83
C CYS A 245 -5.90 6.92 15.37
N ALA A 246 -6.72 6.31 14.50
CA ALA A 246 -6.79 6.67 13.08
C ALA A 246 -7.35 8.08 12.82
N VAL A 247 -8.08 8.66 13.78
CA VAL A 247 -8.67 10.02 13.69
C VAL A 247 -7.66 11.12 13.99
N GLN A 248 -6.54 10.80 14.67
CA GLN A 248 -5.50 11.79 14.97
C GLN A 248 -4.95 12.38 13.67
N GLU A 249 -4.96 13.72 13.57
CA GLU A 249 -4.42 14.43 12.40
C GLU A 249 -2.90 14.53 12.44
N ASP A 250 -2.31 14.55 13.62
CA ASP A 250 -0.87 14.60 13.80
C ASP A 250 -0.28 13.18 13.89
N GLU A 251 0.76 12.94 13.10
CA GLU A 251 1.42 11.64 13.02
C GLU A 251 2.05 11.22 14.36
N GLU A 252 2.42 12.18 15.22
CA GLU A 252 3.02 11.90 16.52
C GLU A 252 2.00 11.34 17.53
N SER A 253 0.82 11.95 17.65
CA SER A 253 -0.26 11.43 18.50
C SER A 253 -0.83 10.14 17.95
N LYS A 254 -0.95 10.01 16.62
CA LYS A 254 -1.33 8.75 15.98
C LYS A 254 -0.36 7.63 16.34
N ARG A 255 0.94 7.89 16.20
CA ARG A 255 2.00 6.96 16.59
C ARG A 255 1.91 6.59 18.06
N SER A 256 1.83 7.57 18.96
CA SER A 256 1.72 7.34 20.41
C SER A 256 0.54 6.44 20.72
N CYS A 257 -0.63 6.74 20.16
CA CYS A 257 -1.86 5.96 20.34
C CYS A 257 -1.70 4.51 19.86
N LEU A 258 -1.09 4.29 18.69
CA LEU A 258 -0.85 2.93 18.17
C LEU A 258 0.19 2.16 19.00
N MET A 259 1.22 2.82 19.51
CA MET A 259 2.19 2.21 20.43
C MET A 259 1.51 1.82 21.75
N GLU A 260 0.65 2.67 22.32
CA GLU A 260 -0.13 2.35 23.53
C GLU A 260 -1.06 1.13 23.31
N VAL A 261 -1.64 0.98 22.12
CA VAL A 261 -2.41 -0.23 21.77
C VAL A 261 -1.50 -1.45 21.79
N LEU A 262 -0.32 -1.40 21.19
CA LEU A 262 0.64 -2.50 21.15
C LEU A 262 1.27 -2.83 22.51
N GLU A 263 1.40 -1.85 23.40
CA GLU A 263 1.83 -2.10 24.78
C GLU A 263 0.81 -2.92 25.56
N GLN A 264 -0.48 -2.65 25.36
CA GLN A 264 -1.58 -3.36 26.02
C GLN A 264 -1.91 -4.69 25.35
N GLU A 265 -1.80 -4.73 24.02
CA GLU A 265 -2.07 -5.89 23.18
C GLU A 265 -0.89 -6.13 22.22
N PRO A 266 0.19 -6.78 22.70
CA PRO A 266 1.40 -7.01 21.89
C PRO A 266 1.17 -7.84 20.62
N ASP A 267 0.02 -8.51 20.53
CA ASP A 267 -0.39 -9.36 19.40
C ASP A 267 -1.44 -8.69 18.49
N ASN A 268 -1.69 -7.38 18.64
CA ASN A 268 -2.64 -6.66 17.79
C ASN A 268 -2.08 -6.38 16.39
N ILE A 269 -2.42 -7.25 15.43
CA ILE A 269 -1.94 -7.21 14.04
C ILE A 269 -2.32 -5.90 13.35
N GLN A 270 -3.52 -5.37 13.63
CA GLN A 270 -4.01 -4.14 13.01
C GLN A 270 -3.24 -2.92 13.51
N ALA A 271 -2.99 -2.83 14.82
CA ALA A 271 -2.18 -1.77 15.41
C ALA A 271 -0.77 -1.75 14.80
N MET A 272 -0.13 -2.92 14.73
CA MET A 272 1.22 -3.03 14.16
C MET A 272 1.23 -2.69 12.68
N GLY A 273 0.27 -3.20 11.90
CA GLY A 273 0.12 -2.87 10.49
C GLY A 273 -0.01 -1.36 10.26
N LEU A 274 -0.93 -0.69 10.97
CA LEU A 274 -1.14 0.75 10.86
C LEU A 274 0.09 1.57 11.24
N LEU A 275 0.82 1.15 12.28
CA LEU A 275 2.05 1.81 12.72
C LEU A 275 3.16 1.66 11.67
N LEU A 276 3.33 0.46 11.13
CA LEU A 276 4.31 0.19 10.09
C LEU A 276 3.99 0.94 8.79
N ASP A 277 2.74 0.93 8.33
CA ASP A 277 2.32 1.65 7.12
C ASP A 277 2.55 3.17 7.24
N MET A 278 2.42 3.72 8.45
CA MET A 278 2.72 5.12 8.74
C MET A 278 4.23 5.40 8.68
N LEU A 279 5.07 4.52 9.22
CA LEU A 279 6.52 4.64 9.15
C LEU A 279 7.04 4.43 7.71
N GLU A 280 6.42 3.55 6.94
CA GLU A 280 6.69 3.33 5.52
C GLU A 280 6.43 4.60 4.70
N LYS A 281 5.29 5.28 4.92
CA LYS A 281 4.97 6.55 4.23
C LYS A 281 5.98 7.66 4.48
N THR A 282 6.63 7.63 5.63
CA THR A 282 7.67 8.60 6.01
C THR A 282 9.08 8.11 5.71
N GLU A 283 9.21 6.92 5.09
CA GLU A 283 10.48 6.23 4.80
C GLU A 283 11.36 6.03 6.06
N ALA A 284 10.73 5.90 7.23
CA ALA A 284 11.39 5.69 8.53
C ALA A 284 11.72 4.19 8.75
N TRP A 285 12.54 3.63 7.86
CA TRP A 285 12.83 2.19 7.77
C TRP A 285 13.48 1.60 9.03
N ASP A 286 14.35 2.36 9.69
CA ASP A 286 15.02 1.99 10.93
C ASP A 286 14.03 1.89 12.10
N GLU A 287 13.10 2.83 12.17
CA GLU A 287 12.04 2.81 13.19
C GLU A 287 11.03 1.70 12.93
N ALA A 288 10.64 1.49 11.66
CA ALA A 288 9.75 0.40 11.27
C ALA A 288 10.35 -0.98 11.59
N LEU A 289 11.65 -1.15 11.36
CA LEU A 289 12.37 -2.36 11.73
C LEU A 289 12.44 -2.54 13.26
N ALA A 290 12.66 -1.46 14.01
CA ALA A 290 12.67 -1.51 15.48
C ALA A 290 11.33 -1.98 16.05
N VAL A 291 10.20 -1.48 15.52
CA VAL A 291 8.86 -1.92 15.91
C VAL A 291 8.69 -3.44 15.73
N LEU A 292 9.11 -4.00 14.59
CA LEU A 292 9.05 -5.44 14.36
C LEU A 292 9.92 -6.24 15.34
N HIS A 293 11.07 -5.70 15.74
CA HIS A 293 12.01 -6.35 16.67
C HIS A 293 11.59 -6.26 18.13
N GLU A 294 10.87 -5.20 18.51
CA GLU A 294 10.26 -5.03 19.84
C GLU A 294 9.05 -5.95 20.03
N HIS A 295 8.38 -6.34 18.94
CA HIS A 295 7.21 -7.22 18.93
C HIS A 295 7.46 -8.56 18.19
N PRO A 296 8.44 -9.38 18.62
CA PRO A 296 8.85 -10.56 17.87
C PRO A 296 7.79 -11.67 17.84
N GLY A 297 6.83 -11.70 18.77
CA GLY A 297 5.78 -12.72 18.79
C GLY A 297 4.87 -12.65 17.56
N ILE A 298 4.38 -11.46 17.25
CA ILE A 298 3.52 -11.18 16.11
C ILE A 298 4.33 -11.09 14.81
N ALA A 299 5.51 -10.45 14.82
CA ALA A 299 6.38 -10.31 13.65
C ALA A 299 6.84 -11.65 13.08
N ARG A 300 7.00 -12.69 13.93
CA ARG A 300 7.35 -14.05 13.49
C ARG A 300 6.16 -14.87 13.02
N ARG A 301 4.97 -14.64 13.57
CA ARG A 301 3.77 -15.46 13.31
C ARG A 301 3.00 -15.05 12.07
N GLU A 302 3.20 -13.83 11.59
CA GLU A 302 2.54 -13.33 10.40
C GLU A 302 3.50 -13.22 9.22
N ALA A 303 3.16 -13.86 8.11
CA ALA A 303 3.98 -13.86 6.90
C ALA A 303 4.16 -12.45 6.29
N VAL A 304 3.16 -11.57 6.43
CA VAL A 304 3.22 -10.19 5.92
C VAL A 304 4.37 -9.40 6.56
N PHE A 305 4.65 -9.62 7.84
CA PHE A 305 5.72 -8.92 8.54
C PHE A 305 7.10 -9.46 8.19
N ALA A 306 7.21 -10.71 7.73
CA ALA A 306 8.46 -11.23 7.16
C ALA A 306 8.89 -10.45 5.91
N LEU A 307 7.93 -10.16 5.03
CA LEU A 307 8.18 -9.42 3.80
C LEU A 307 8.50 -7.96 4.10
N LYS A 308 7.76 -7.32 5.02
CA LYS A 308 8.04 -5.95 5.49
C LYS A 308 9.41 -5.84 6.17
N GLU A 309 9.77 -6.79 7.05
CA GLU A 309 11.09 -6.82 7.70
C GLU A 309 12.23 -6.93 6.67
N SER A 310 12.08 -7.85 5.71
CA SER A 310 13.04 -8.01 4.61
C SER A 310 13.14 -6.73 3.79
N PHE A 311 12.01 -6.10 3.46
CA PHE A 311 11.95 -4.85 2.72
C PHE A 311 12.68 -3.70 3.44
N TYR A 312 12.44 -3.51 4.74
CA TYR A 312 13.13 -2.46 5.51
C TYR A 312 14.63 -2.68 5.54
N LEU A 313 15.07 -3.94 5.72
CA LEU A 313 16.49 -4.29 5.70
C LEU A 313 17.15 -3.99 4.35
N LEU A 314 16.43 -4.14 3.23
CA LEU A 314 16.93 -3.76 1.90
C LEU A 314 17.08 -2.25 1.76
N HIS A 315 16.10 -1.47 2.24
CA HIS A 315 16.20 -0.01 2.27
C HIS A 315 17.35 0.50 3.14
N LEU A 316 17.75 -0.29 4.14
CA LEU A 316 18.91 -0.06 5.00
C LEU A 316 20.23 -0.64 4.44
N ASP A 317 20.25 -1.08 3.19
CA ASP A 317 21.42 -1.66 2.49
C ASP A 317 21.98 -2.92 3.17
N ASN A 318 21.09 -3.70 3.81
CA ASN A 318 21.44 -4.94 4.52
C ASN A 318 20.81 -6.16 3.84
N LEU A 319 21.18 -6.38 2.58
CA LEU A 319 20.69 -7.49 1.75
C LEU A 319 20.85 -8.86 2.43
N ARG A 320 21.98 -9.11 3.09
CA ARG A 320 22.22 -10.41 3.73
C ARG A 320 21.28 -10.67 4.91
N ALA A 321 20.98 -9.65 5.71
CA ALA A 321 19.98 -9.80 6.77
C ALA A 321 18.57 -9.95 6.18
N ALA A 322 18.24 -9.20 5.13
CA ALA A 322 16.95 -9.29 4.44
C ALA A 322 16.67 -10.72 3.94
N VAL A 323 17.67 -11.37 3.34
CA VAL A 323 17.59 -12.78 2.93
C VAL A 323 17.52 -13.71 4.14
N GLY A 324 18.32 -13.47 5.19
CA GLY A 324 18.31 -14.28 6.41
C GLY A 324 16.95 -14.32 7.10
N VAL A 325 16.22 -13.21 7.12
CA VAL A 325 14.84 -13.15 7.64
C VAL A 325 13.92 -14.05 6.80
N LEU A 326 13.98 -13.97 5.47
CA LEU A 326 13.16 -14.80 4.58
C LEU A 326 13.54 -16.29 4.69
N GLU A 327 14.81 -16.64 4.88
CA GLU A 327 15.26 -18.02 5.14
C GLU A 327 14.69 -18.59 6.44
N GLU A 328 14.65 -17.79 7.52
CA GLU A 328 14.01 -18.17 8.78
C GLU A 328 12.51 -18.37 8.57
N ARG A 329 11.86 -17.41 7.89
CA ARG A 329 10.40 -17.35 7.75
C ARG A 329 9.86 -18.41 6.79
N GLN A 330 10.61 -18.78 5.75
CA GLN A 330 10.25 -19.88 4.85
C GLN A 330 10.08 -21.22 5.59
N LYS A 331 10.85 -21.44 6.68
CA LYS A 331 10.71 -22.65 7.51
C LYS A 331 9.42 -22.65 8.32
N LEU A 332 8.93 -21.48 8.71
CA LEU A 332 7.67 -21.30 9.45
C LEU A 332 6.46 -21.32 8.50
N PHE A 333 6.62 -20.82 7.29
CA PHE A 333 5.58 -20.71 6.27
C PHE A 333 5.96 -21.45 4.97
N PRO A 334 6.13 -22.79 4.99
CA PRO A 334 6.62 -23.55 3.84
C PRO A 334 5.70 -23.49 2.60
N ASP A 335 4.44 -23.13 2.78
CA ASP A 335 3.45 -22.98 1.70
C ASP A 335 3.15 -21.52 1.34
N ASN A 336 3.83 -20.55 1.95
CA ASN A 336 3.73 -19.16 1.53
C ASN A 336 4.61 -18.92 0.30
N HIS A 337 3.95 -18.73 -0.85
CA HIS A 337 4.60 -18.56 -2.15
C HIS A 337 5.33 -17.23 -2.29
N ASP A 338 4.85 -16.18 -1.64
CA ASP A 338 5.47 -14.84 -1.70
C ASP A 338 6.82 -14.84 -1.00
N ILE A 339 6.91 -15.44 0.20
CA ILE A 339 8.19 -15.61 0.91
C ILE A 339 9.16 -16.42 0.05
N ALA A 340 8.72 -17.53 -0.56
CA ALA A 340 9.58 -18.35 -1.41
C ALA A 340 10.09 -17.57 -2.64
N TYR A 341 9.20 -16.79 -3.28
CA TYR A 341 9.54 -15.98 -4.43
C TYR A 341 10.54 -14.87 -4.07
N PHE A 342 10.26 -14.08 -3.04
CA PHE A 342 11.15 -13.01 -2.58
C PHE A 342 12.47 -13.54 -2.03
N LEU A 343 12.47 -14.74 -1.42
CA LEU A 343 13.70 -15.42 -1.01
C LEU A 343 14.56 -15.79 -2.22
N ALA A 344 13.95 -16.29 -3.31
CA ALA A 344 14.69 -16.60 -4.53
C ALA A 344 15.29 -15.36 -5.20
N LEU A 345 14.55 -14.26 -5.26
CA LEU A 345 15.07 -12.97 -5.72
C LEU A 345 16.20 -12.44 -4.81
N GLY A 346 16.08 -12.62 -3.50
CA GLY A 346 17.14 -12.29 -2.56
C GLY A 346 18.41 -13.15 -2.76
N TYR A 347 18.26 -14.44 -3.08
CA TYR A 347 19.38 -15.30 -3.45
C TYR A 347 20.03 -14.86 -4.76
N GLU A 348 19.26 -14.43 -5.76
CA GLU A 348 19.79 -13.84 -6.99
C GLU A 348 20.64 -12.60 -6.68
N ASP A 349 20.12 -11.66 -5.89
CA ASP A 349 20.83 -10.43 -5.52
C ASP A 349 22.12 -10.71 -4.73
N LEU A 350 22.18 -11.81 -3.98
CA LEU A 350 23.40 -12.30 -3.32
C LEU A 350 24.36 -13.06 -4.25
N GLY A 351 23.95 -13.37 -5.48
CA GLY A 351 24.69 -14.22 -6.42
C GLY A 351 24.61 -15.72 -6.10
N GLU A 352 23.71 -16.14 -5.21
CA GLU A 352 23.46 -17.53 -4.83
C GLU A 352 22.48 -18.22 -5.81
N TYR A 353 22.77 -18.13 -7.11
CA TYR A 353 21.88 -18.55 -8.20
C TYR A 353 21.40 -20.01 -8.08
N ALA A 354 22.25 -20.92 -7.58
CA ALA A 354 21.87 -22.32 -7.37
C ALA A 354 20.73 -22.47 -6.35
N LYS A 355 20.75 -21.68 -5.27
CA LYS A 355 19.65 -21.67 -4.30
C LYS A 355 18.40 -21.04 -4.89
N ALA A 356 18.54 -19.90 -5.57
CA ALA A 356 17.44 -19.23 -6.27
C ALA A 356 16.73 -20.20 -7.24
N LYS A 357 17.50 -20.94 -8.05
CA LYS A 357 16.99 -21.93 -8.99
C LYS A 357 16.20 -23.03 -8.29
N ASN A 358 16.72 -23.59 -7.20
CA ASN A 358 16.05 -24.66 -6.48
C ASN A 358 14.73 -24.19 -5.88
N THR A 359 14.72 -23.02 -5.23
CA THR A 359 13.50 -22.42 -4.66
C THR A 359 12.45 -22.15 -5.74
N LEU A 360 12.84 -21.56 -6.87
CA LEU A 360 11.92 -21.28 -7.98
C LEU A 360 11.45 -22.56 -8.69
N ALA A 361 12.27 -23.60 -8.77
CA ALA A 361 11.87 -24.89 -9.34
C ALA A 361 10.76 -25.56 -8.52
N GLU A 362 10.84 -25.48 -7.19
CA GLU A 362 9.78 -25.97 -6.30
C GLU A 362 8.51 -25.13 -6.43
N LEU A 363 8.67 -23.81 -6.49
CA LEU A 363 7.54 -22.89 -6.65
C LEU A 363 6.84 -23.07 -8.00
N TYR A 364 7.58 -23.27 -9.09
CA TYR A 364 7.05 -23.51 -10.43
C TYR A 364 6.26 -24.81 -10.53
N LYS A 365 6.65 -25.86 -9.80
CA LYS A 365 5.85 -27.10 -9.69
C LYS A 365 4.50 -26.86 -9.01
N LYS A 366 4.45 -26.00 -7.98
CA LYS A 366 3.22 -25.70 -7.22
C LYS A 366 2.34 -24.68 -7.95
N LYS A 367 2.93 -23.72 -8.65
CA LYS A 367 2.28 -22.55 -9.28
C LYS A 367 2.79 -22.33 -10.70
N PRO A 368 2.54 -23.25 -11.65
CA PRO A 368 3.03 -23.12 -13.02
C PRO A 368 2.43 -21.92 -13.77
N ASP A 369 1.23 -21.48 -13.37
CA ASP A 369 0.50 -20.39 -14.02
C ASP A 369 1.02 -19.00 -13.66
N TRP A 370 1.86 -18.86 -12.63
CA TRP A 370 2.43 -17.57 -12.23
C TRP A 370 3.57 -17.16 -13.17
N GLN A 371 3.22 -16.40 -14.20
CA GLN A 371 4.10 -16.04 -15.32
C GLN A 371 5.35 -15.26 -14.90
N GLU A 372 5.23 -14.27 -14.00
CA GLU A 372 6.36 -13.43 -13.57
C GLU A 372 7.40 -14.28 -12.83
N MET A 373 6.94 -15.19 -11.98
CA MET A 373 7.79 -16.13 -11.25
C MET A 373 8.43 -17.16 -12.20
N ALA A 374 7.66 -17.73 -13.14
CA ALA A 374 8.19 -18.65 -14.14
C ALA A 374 9.23 -17.98 -15.05
N TYR A 375 9.04 -16.71 -15.41
CA TYR A 375 10.02 -15.95 -16.16
C TYR A 375 11.28 -15.69 -15.33
N ALA A 376 11.15 -15.30 -14.06
CA ALA A 376 12.29 -15.20 -13.14
C ALA A 376 13.05 -16.52 -13.04
N TYR A 377 12.35 -17.66 -12.98
CA TYR A 377 12.97 -18.99 -12.99
C TYR A 377 13.80 -19.25 -14.26
N ALA A 378 13.25 -18.89 -15.43
CA ALA A 378 13.97 -19.01 -16.69
C ALA A 378 15.24 -18.14 -16.71
N LEU A 379 15.17 -16.90 -16.22
CA LEU A 379 16.33 -16.01 -16.13
C LEU A 379 17.42 -16.59 -15.22
N ILE A 380 17.06 -17.13 -14.06
CA ILE A 380 18.01 -17.80 -13.16
C ILE A 380 18.63 -19.05 -13.80
N CYS A 381 17.86 -19.80 -14.59
CA CYS A 381 18.42 -20.90 -15.38
C CYS A 381 19.44 -20.40 -16.41
N GLY A 382 19.20 -19.24 -17.03
CA GLY A 382 20.16 -18.57 -17.92
C GLY A 382 21.45 -18.14 -17.23
N GLU A 383 21.37 -17.53 -16.04
CA GLU A 383 22.55 -17.13 -15.23
C GLU A 383 23.43 -18.33 -14.84
N LEU A 384 22.83 -19.51 -14.72
CA LEU A 384 23.53 -20.77 -14.46
C LEU A 384 23.96 -21.52 -15.72
N GLU A 385 23.75 -20.94 -16.90
CA GLU A 385 23.97 -21.55 -18.22
C GLU A 385 23.23 -22.90 -18.39
N ASP A 386 22.17 -23.15 -17.61
CA ASP A 386 21.27 -24.30 -17.80
C ASP A 386 20.24 -23.96 -18.86
N TYR A 387 20.70 -23.93 -20.10
CA TYR A 387 19.89 -23.61 -21.26
C TYR A 387 18.77 -24.63 -21.51
N ALA A 388 18.90 -25.87 -21.03
CA ALA A 388 17.85 -26.87 -21.14
C ALA A 388 16.65 -26.53 -20.23
N CYS A 389 16.93 -26.14 -18.98
CA CYS A 389 15.91 -25.59 -18.09
C CYS A 389 15.27 -24.33 -18.68
N MET A 390 16.10 -23.35 -19.08
CA MET A 390 15.65 -22.05 -19.57
C MET A 390 14.73 -22.21 -20.79
N GLU A 391 15.14 -23.03 -21.77
CA GLU A 391 14.30 -23.34 -22.93
C GLU A 391 12.98 -24.00 -22.53
N SER A 392 13.01 -24.99 -21.65
CA SER A 392 11.79 -25.71 -21.24
C SER A 392 10.76 -24.74 -20.64
N VAL A 393 11.20 -23.83 -19.76
CA VAL A 393 10.33 -22.87 -19.09
C VAL A 393 9.83 -21.79 -20.05
N LEU A 394 10.71 -21.24 -20.89
CA LEU A 394 10.32 -20.23 -21.89
C LEU A 394 9.39 -20.79 -22.96
N ASN A 395 9.57 -22.05 -23.36
CA ASN A 395 8.68 -22.70 -24.31
C ASN A 395 7.29 -22.94 -23.71
N ASP A 396 7.20 -23.31 -22.42
CA ASP A 396 5.93 -23.39 -21.70
C ASP A 396 5.23 -22.01 -21.63
N LEU A 397 5.97 -20.97 -21.25
CA LEU A 397 5.47 -19.59 -21.21
C LEU A 397 4.95 -19.13 -22.58
N TYR A 398 5.74 -19.36 -23.64
CA TYR A 398 5.34 -19.05 -25.01
C TYR A 398 4.12 -19.86 -25.47
N TYR A 399 4.04 -21.14 -25.13
CA TYR A 399 2.89 -21.98 -25.50
C TYR A 399 1.59 -21.50 -24.84
N ARG A 400 1.66 -21.11 -23.55
CA ARG A 400 0.51 -20.57 -22.82
C ARG A 400 0.13 -19.17 -23.27
N MET A 401 1.11 -18.35 -23.66
CA MET A 401 0.94 -16.94 -24.02
C MET A 401 1.63 -16.63 -25.34
N PRO A 402 1.14 -17.19 -26.46
CA PRO A 402 1.83 -17.11 -27.75
C PRO A 402 1.89 -15.69 -28.32
N ASP A 403 1.02 -14.79 -27.85
CA ASP A 403 0.92 -13.41 -28.32
C ASP A 403 1.68 -12.40 -27.46
N ASP A 404 2.23 -12.82 -26.32
CA ASP A 404 3.09 -11.94 -25.52
C ASP A 404 4.47 -11.80 -26.20
N PRO A 405 4.86 -10.58 -26.61
CA PRO A 405 6.14 -10.35 -27.27
C PRO A 405 7.33 -10.66 -26.36
N VAL A 406 7.21 -10.56 -25.03
CA VAL A 406 8.30 -10.81 -24.08
C VAL A 406 8.78 -12.25 -24.17
N PHE A 407 7.87 -13.22 -24.15
CA PHE A 407 8.24 -14.64 -24.17
C PHE A 407 8.73 -15.09 -25.54
N SER A 408 8.14 -14.57 -26.63
CA SER A 408 8.66 -14.82 -27.98
C SER A 408 10.09 -14.26 -28.16
N ASN A 409 10.35 -13.06 -27.63
CA ASN A 409 11.68 -12.46 -27.64
C ASN A 409 12.68 -13.31 -26.85
N ALA A 410 12.35 -13.63 -25.60
CA ALA A 410 13.22 -14.39 -24.71
C ALA A 410 13.55 -15.78 -25.27
N LEU A 411 12.56 -16.50 -25.79
CA LEU A 411 12.77 -17.81 -26.40
C LEU A 411 13.63 -17.72 -27.66
N GLY A 412 13.34 -16.78 -28.55
CA GLY A 412 14.12 -16.57 -29.77
C GLY A 412 15.57 -16.16 -29.48
N PHE A 413 15.78 -15.23 -28.54
CA PHE A 413 17.12 -14.86 -28.08
C PHE A 413 17.87 -16.07 -27.50
N THR A 414 17.22 -16.87 -26.65
CA THR A 414 17.82 -18.09 -26.07
C THR A 414 18.27 -19.08 -27.13
N TRP A 415 17.44 -19.29 -28.17
CA TRP A 415 17.80 -20.16 -29.29
C TRP A 415 18.98 -19.62 -30.10
N ALA A 416 19.03 -18.31 -30.33
CA ALA A 416 20.18 -17.67 -30.98
C ALA A 416 21.45 -17.80 -30.14
N GLU A 417 21.37 -17.65 -28.82
CA GLU A 417 22.53 -17.85 -27.94
C GLU A 417 23.14 -19.22 -28.09
N MET A 418 22.27 -20.24 -28.07
CA MET A 418 22.64 -21.65 -28.24
C MET A 418 23.04 -22.01 -29.68
N GLY A 419 22.93 -21.09 -30.64
CA GLY A 419 23.23 -21.35 -32.06
C GLY A 419 22.27 -22.34 -32.71
N LYS A 420 21.03 -22.48 -32.21
CA LYS A 420 20.02 -23.42 -32.71
C LYS A 420 18.80 -22.70 -33.26
N ASN A 421 18.08 -23.36 -34.17
CA ASN A 421 16.81 -22.88 -34.73
C ASN A 421 16.86 -21.41 -35.19
N LEU A 422 17.98 -20.95 -35.77
CA LEU A 422 18.24 -19.51 -36.00
C LEU A 422 17.16 -18.83 -36.85
N ASP A 423 16.60 -19.53 -37.84
CA ASP A 423 15.51 -19.00 -38.67
C ASP A 423 14.23 -18.76 -37.85
N GLU A 424 13.89 -19.70 -36.95
CA GLU A 424 12.72 -19.57 -36.09
C GLU A 424 12.97 -18.57 -34.96
N ALA A 425 14.18 -18.52 -34.40
CA ALA A 425 14.62 -17.50 -33.46
C ALA A 425 14.43 -16.10 -34.06
N HIS A 426 14.84 -15.91 -35.31
CA HIS A 426 14.62 -14.66 -36.04
C HIS A 426 13.13 -14.35 -36.21
N ARG A 427 12.30 -15.35 -36.51
CA ARG A 427 10.84 -15.18 -36.63
C ARG A 427 10.20 -14.73 -35.31
N LEU A 428 10.58 -15.37 -34.19
CA LEU A 428 10.06 -15.07 -32.86
C LEU A 428 10.47 -13.66 -32.40
N VAL A 429 11.75 -13.30 -32.52
CA VAL A 429 12.23 -11.96 -32.17
C VAL A 429 11.66 -10.90 -33.11
N ALA A 430 11.46 -11.21 -34.40
CA ALA A 430 10.78 -10.31 -35.32
C ALA A 430 9.33 -10.02 -34.89
N LYS A 431 8.61 -11.01 -34.34
CA LYS A 431 7.27 -10.79 -33.76
C LYS A 431 7.33 -9.79 -32.61
N ALA A 432 8.31 -9.92 -31.71
CA ALA A 432 8.50 -8.99 -30.60
C ALA A 432 8.85 -7.56 -31.06
N VAL A 433 9.78 -7.42 -32.01
CA VAL A 433 10.13 -6.13 -32.62
C VAL A 433 8.95 -5.49 -33.34
N GLN A 434 8.09 -6.28 -33.99
CA GLN A 434 6.88 -5.75 -34.62
C GLN A 434 5.87 -5.22 -33.59
N ALA A 435 5.76 -5.89 -32.43
CA ALA A 435 4.87 -5.46 -31.36
C ALA A 435 5.34 -4.14 -30.71
N ASP A 436 6.65 -3.99 -30.48
CA ASP A 436 7.23 -2.73 -30.02
C ASP A 436 8.56 -2.43 -30.73
N PRO A 437 8.53 -1.68 -31.85
CA PRO A 437 9.73 -1.38 -32.63
C PRO A 437 10.74 -0.48 -31.92
N LYS A 438 10.35 0.22 -30.86
CA LYS A 438 11.23 1.14 -30.13
C LYS A 438 11.81 0.53 -28.87
N ASN A 439 11.41 -0.69 -28.51
CA ASN A 439 11.94 -1.38 -27.35
C ASN A 439 13.43 -1.71 -27.54
N PRO A 440 14.34 -1.16 -26.72
CA PRO A 440 15.77 -1.38 -26.87
C PRO A 440 16.17 -2.86 -26.73
N SER A 441 15.55 -3.60 -25.80
CA SER A 441 15.86 -5.01 -25.55
C SER A 441 15.44 -5.92 -26.72
N TYR A 442 14.34 -5.60 -27.42
CA TYR A 442 13.93 -6.35 -28.62
C TYR A 442 14.84 -6.04 -29.81
N GLN A 443 15.27 -4.79 -29.96
CA GLN A 443 16.26 -4.42 -30.98
C GLN A 443 17.61 -5.08 -30.73
N ASP A 444 18.04 -5.15 -29.47
CA ASP A 444 19.26 -5.86 -29.06
C ASP A 444 19.17 -7.36 -29.37
N SER A 445 18.07 -8.00 -28.99
CA SER A 445 17.81 -9.41 -29.29
C SER A 445 17.82 -9.68 -30.80
N MET A 446 17.23 -8.79 -31.60
CA MET A 446 17.21 -8.91 -33.07
C MET A 446 18.62 -8.82 -33.65
N ALA A 447 19.40 -7.83 -33.22
CA ALA A 447 20.77 -7.69 -33.65
C ALA A 447 21.60 -8.93 -33.29
N TRP A 448 21.39 -9.47 -32.09
CA TRP A 448 22.10 -10.66 -31.64
C TRP A 448 21.77 -11.90 -32.49
N VAL A 449 20.50 -12.12 -32.81
CA VAL A 449 20.07 -13.20 -33.72
C VAL A 449 20.72 -13.03 -35.10
N LEU A 450 20.69 -11.82 -35.67
CA LEU A 450 21.30 -11.51 -36.96
C LEU A 450 22.81 -11.77 -36.95
N PHE A 451 23.49 -11.41 -35.85
CA PHE A 451 24.91 -11.69 -35.66
C PHE A 451 25.19 -13.20 -35.66
N LYS A 452 24.39 -13.99 -34.93
CA LYS A 452 24.52 -15.46 -34.90
C LYS A 452 24.21 -16.12 -36.26
N MET A 453 23.38 -15.48 -37.09
CA MET A 453 23.15 -15.85 -38.50
C MET A 453 24.29 -15.42 -39.46
N GLY A 454 25.34 -14.77 -38.96
CA GLY A 454 26.46 -14.26 -39.78
C GLY A 454 26.19 -12.92 -40.47
N ARG A 455 25.07 -12.25 -40.19
CA ARG A 455 24.67 -10.94 -40.73
C ARG A 455 25.20 -9.80 -39.87
N THR A 456 26.50 -9.82 -39.57
CA THR A 456 27.16 -8.91 -38.61
C THR A 456 27.00 -7.43 -38.95
N LYS A 457 26.98 -7.05 -40.23
CA LYS A 457 26.83 -5.65 -40.63
C LYS A 457 25.47 -5.07 -40.23
N GLU A 458 24.39 -5.80 -40.53
CA GLU A 458 23.02 -5.40 -40.20
C GLU A 458 22.81 -5.36 -38.68
N ALA A 459 23.35 -6.36 -37.97
CA ALA A 459 23.33 -6.41 -36.52
C ALA A 459 24.01 -5.18 -35.88
N LEU A 460 25.18 -4.79 -36.40
CA LEU A 460 25.93 -3.64 -35.90
C LEU A 460 25.17 -2.33 -36.14
N GLU A 461 24.55 -2.14 -37.30
CA GLU A 461 23.73 -0.95 -37.60
C GLU A 461 22.55 -0.81 -36.62
N ILE A 462 21.90 -1.92 -36.28
CA ILE A 462 20.80 -1.92 -35.30
C ILE A 462 21.31 -1.52 -33.92
N LEU A 463 22.37 -2.16 -33.39
CA LEU A 463 22.89 -1.84 -32.05
C LEU A 463 23.47 -0.44 -31.95
N GLU A 464 24.17 0.06 -32.98
CA GLU A 464 24.71 1.43 -32.98
C GLU A 464 23.59 2.46 -32.91
N ARG A 465 22.45 2.21 -33.55
CA ARG A 465 21.26 3.06 -33.43
C ARG A 465 20.62 2.92 -32.04
N THR A 466 20.40 1.70 -31.56
CA THR A 466 19.79 1.45 -30.26
C THR A 466 20.60 2.08 -29.12
N ALA A 467 21.92 2.00 -29.20
CA ALA A 467 22.84 2.56 -28.21
C ALA A 467 22.85 4.11 -28.15
N GLN A 468 22.29 4.80 -29.16
CA GLN A 468 22.09 6.25 -29.09
C GLN A 468 20.98 6.62 -28.09
N ASP A 469 19.96 5.78 -28.00
CA ASP A 469 18.75 6.02 -27.21
C ASP A 469 18.77 5.29 -25.86
N SER A 470 19.40 4.11 -25.76
CA SER A 470 19.53 3.34 -24.52
C SER A 470 20.99 3.01 -24.20
N HIS A 471 21.37 3.18 -22.93
CA HIS A 471 22.70 2.87 -22.41
C HIS A 471 22.67 1.70 -21.41
N GLU A 472 21.70 0.79 -21.59
CA GLU A 472 21.63 -0.44 -20.80
C GLU A 472 22.93 -1.26 -20.92
N PRO A 473 23.45 -1.82 -19.80
CA PRO A 473 24.72 -2.53 -19.82
C PRO A 473 24.79 -3.68 -20.83
N GLU A 474 23.73 -4.45 -20.97
CA GLU A 474 23.63 -5.62 -21.85
C GLU A 474 23.79 -5.22 -23.32
N ILE A 475 23.09 -4.16 -23.74
CA ILE A 475 23.17 -3.59 -25.09
C ILE A 475 24.60 -3.12 -25.39
N MET A 476 25.22 -2.46 -24.42
CA MET A 476 26.60 -1.97 -24.56
C MET A 476 27.63 -3.12 -24.63
N LEU A 477 27.38 -4.24 -23.95
CA LEU A 477 28.21 -5.45 -24.04
C LEU A 477 28.08 -6.12 -25.40
N HIS A 478 26.86 -6.33 -25.91
CA HIS A 478 26.65 -6.89 -27.25
C HIS A 478 27.25 -5.97 -28.32
N LEU A 479 27.04 -4.66 -28.21
CA LEU A 479 27.64 -3.69 -29.13
C LEU A 479 29.17 -3.80 -29.13
N SER A 480 29.79 -3.89 -27.95
CA SER A 480 31.24 -4.09 -27.82
C SER A 480 31.72 -5.35 -28.55
N GLN A 481 31.03 -6.47 -28.35
CA GLN A 481 31.36 -7.75 -28.98
C GLN A 481 31.25 -7.67 -30.51
N LEU A 482 30.18 -7.06 -31.02
CA LEU A 482 29.97 -6.89 -32.47
C LEU A 482 30.97 -5.91 -33.09
N GLN A 483 31.30 -4.82 -32.40
CA GLN A 483 32.32 -3.85 -32.84
C GLN A 483 33.70 -4.50 -32.94
N SER A 484 34.10 -5.30 -31.94
CA SER A 484 35.36 -6.04 -31.98
C SER A 484 35.40 -7.03 -33.15
N LYS A 485 34.32 -7.79 -33.37
CA LYS A 485 34.20 -8.69 -34.54
C LYS A 485 34.20 -7.95 -35.87
N GLY A 486 33.72 -6.71 -35.89
CA GLY A 486 33.74 -5.81 -37.04
C GLY A 486 35.07 -5.07 -37.26
N GLY A 487 36.09 -5.27 -36.42
CA GLY A 487 37.38 -4.59 -36.50
C GLY A 487 37.40 -3.16 -35.96
N LYS A 488 36.40 -2.77 -35.17
CA LYS A 488 36.28 -1.46 -34.48
C LYS A 488 36.73 -1.57 -33.02
N ASP A 489 37.99 -1.96 -32.81
CA ASP A 489 38.50 -2.34 -31.47
C ASP A 489 38.45 -1.18 -30.45
N ARG A 490 38.67 0.05 -30.89
CA ARG A 490 38.64 1.22 -29.99
C ARG A 490 37.22 1.49 -29.48
N GLU A 491 36.24 1.45 -30.37
CA GLU A 491 34.83 1.62 -30.06
C GLU A 491 34.35 0.49 -29.14
N ALA A 492 34.77 -0.74 -29.44
CA ALA A 492 34.45 -1.91 -28.62
C ALA A 492 34.87 -1.73 -27.15
N TRP A 493 36.07 -1.22 -26.91
CA TRP A 493 36.54 -0.93 -25.56
C TRP A 493 35.70 0.15 -24.86
N LEU A 494 35.32 1.21 -25.57
CA LEU A 494 34.49 2.28 -24.99
C LEU A 494 33.11 1.74 -24.56
N SER A 495 32.46 0.95 -25.40
CA SER A 495 31.18 0.33 -25.08
C SER A 495 31.28 -0.66 -23.91
N TYR A 496 32.35 -1.46 -23.85
CA TYR A 496 32.61 -2.37 -22.73
C TYR A 496 32.73 -1.64 -21.39
N PHE A 497 33.54 -0.57 -21.33
CA PHE A 497 33.70 0.21 -20.10
C PHE A 497 32.42 0.94 -19.70
N SER A 498 31.63 1.42 -20.68
CA SER A 498 30.32 2.00 -20.42
C SER A 498 29.39 1.01 -19.74
N ALA A 499 29.34 -0.24 -20.23
CA ALA A 499 28.55 -1.29 -19.60
C ALA A 499 28.99 -1.55 -18.15
N LYS A 500 30.30 -1.78 -17.92
CA LYS A 500 30.83 -2.07 -16.58
C LYS A 500 30.57 -0.94 -15.59
N PHE A 501 30.64 0.32 -16.04
CA PHE A 501 30.34 1.47 -15.22
C PHE A 501 28.87 1.48 -14.75
N GLU A 502 27.92 1.25 -15.66
CA GLU A 502 26.48 1.24 -15.31
C GLU A 502 26.09 0.01 -14.47
N MET A 503 26.68 -1.18 -14.69
CA MET A 503 26.45 -2.36 -13.83
C MET A 503 26.84 -2.10 -12.38
N ASN A 504 27.99 -1.47 -12.15
CA ASN A 504 28.47 -1.17 -10.79
C ASN A 504 27.60 -0.14 -10.06
N LYS A 505 26.99 0.79 -10.81
CA LYS A 505 26.04 1.78 -10.27
C LYS A 505 24.69 1.14 -9.91
N SER A 506 24.28 0.09 -10.63
CA SER A 506 23.06 -0.69 -10.34
C SER A 506 23.24 -1.63 -9.14
N ARG A 507 24.36 -2.36 -9.04
CA ARG A 507 24.67 -3.23 -7.89
C ARG A 507 24.72 -2.49 -6.55
N LYS A 508 25.17 -1.24 -6.53
CA LYS A 508 25.15 -0.37 -5.33
C LYS A 508 23.73 0.11 -4.94
N LYS A 509 22.66 -0.32 -5.64
CA LYS A 509 21.28 0.12 -5.45
C LYS A 509 20.24 -1.00 -5.29
N SER A 510 20.63 -2.29 -5.38
CA SER A 510 19.79 -3.48 -5.13
C SER A 510 18.30 -3.32 -5.53
N VAL A 511 18.06 -2.94 -6.80
CA VAL A 511 16.75 -2.43 -7.26
C VAL A 511 15.75 -3.54 -7.56
N ARG A 512 16.18 -4.78 -7.82
CA ARG A 512 15.31 -5.83 -8.38
C ARG A 512 14.37 -6.43 -7.34
N LEU A 513 14.86 -6.83 -6.16
CA LEU A 513 14.01 -7.26 -5.05
C LEU A 513 13.10 -6.11 -4.55
N LEU A 514 13.68 -4.91 -4.37
CA LEU A 514 12.91 -3.71 -3.97
C LEU A 514 11.80 -3.35 -4.95
N SER A 515 12.05 -3.42 -6.26
CA SER A 515 11.03 -3.12 -7.27
C SER A 515 9.92 -4.17 -7.31
N HIS A 516 10.21 -5.45 -7.08
CA HIS A 516 9.16 -6.48 -7.03
C HIS A 516 8.33 -6.39 -5.75
N ILE A 517 8.94 -6.04 -4.61
CA ILE A 517 8.20 -5.76 -3.37
C ILE A 517 7.37 -4.47 -3.55
N ALA A 518 7.94 -3.40 -4.10
CA ALA A 518 7.24 -2.14 -4.38
C ALA A 518 6.20 -2.26 -5.50
N VAL A 519 6.24 -3.30 -6.35
CA VAL A 519 5.20 -3.60 -7.35
C VAL A 519 3.98 -4.27 -6.70
N LEU A 520 4.06 -4.71 -5.43
CA LEU A 520 2.88 -5.04 -4.62
C LEU A 520 2.24 -3.79 -3.96
N GLU A 521 2.92 -2.64 -3.96
CA GLU A 521 2.42 -1.36 -3.42
C GLU A 521 1.56 -0.44 -4.35
N PRO A 522 1.43 -0.59 -5.69
CA PRO A 522 0.72 0.42 -6.48
C PRO A 522 -0.82 0.28 -6.44
N MET A 523 -1.41 0.64 -5.30
CA MET A 523 -2.72 1.30 -5.22
C MET A 523 -2.63 2.76 -4.75
N LEU A 524 -1.44 3.37 -4.62
CA LEU A 524 -1.34 4.78 -4.20
C LEU A 524 -0.36 5.61 -5.04
N ASP A 525 -0.79 6.85 -5.30
CA ASP A 525 -0.60 7.63 -6.52
C ASP A 525 0.65 8.55 -6.53
N LYS A 526 0.88 9.16 -7.70
CA LYS A 526 2.08 9.80 -8.25
C LYS A 526 2.50 11.19 -7.72
N LYS A 527 3.77 11.50 -8.05
CA LYS A 527 4.43 12.77 -8.52
C LYS A 527 5.30 13.56 -7.53
N PHE A 528 6.58 13.78 -7.89
CA PHE A 528 7.32 14.99 -7.50
C PHE A 528 8.43 15.43 -8.48
N LYS A 529 8.73 16.74 -8.54
CA LYS A 529 9.79 17.42 -9.34
C LYS A 529 10.82 18.12 -8.41
N PRO A 530 12.15 18.11 -8.70
CA PRO A 530 13.16 18.74 -7.84
C PRO A 530 13.35 20.26 -8.07
N ARG A 531 13.78 20.98 -7.02
CA ARG A 531 14.16 22.43 -7.02
C ARG A 531 15.69 22.64 -7.06
N PRO A 532 16.21 23.78 -7.55
CA PRO A 532 17.66 24.05 -7.68
C PRO A 532 18.36 24.54 -6.40
N ALA A 533 19.69 24.44 -6.38
CA ALA A 533 20.62 24.79 -5.29
C ALA A 533 20.82 26.31 -5.06
N GLU A 534 21.08 26.73 -3.81
CA GLU A 534 21.41 28.12 -3.41
C GLU A 534 22.88 28.24 -2.95
N ILE A 535 23.54 29.40 -3.14
CA ILE A 535 24.96 29.60 -2.79
C ILE A 535 25.13 30.89 -1.96
N PHE A 536 25.80 30.80 -0.81
CA PHE A 536 26.15 31.91 0.07
C PHE A 536 27.67 32.15 0.11
N THR A 537 28.14 33.39 0.06
CA THR A 537 29.58 33.71 0.10
C THR A 537 29.82 35.01 0.87
N ARG A 538 30.84 35.04 1.75
CA ARG A 538 31.26 36.21 2.55
C ARG A 538 32.80 36.33 2.57
N GLN A 539 33.33 37.54 2.48
CA GLN A 539 34.78 37.78 2.67
C GLN A 539 35.09 38.08 4.13
N ILE A 540 36.23 37.59 4.61
CA ILE A 540 36.73 37.81 5.97
C ILE A 540 38.13 38.44 5.85
N ALA A 541 38.32 39.61 6.43
CA ALA A 541 39.60 40.31 6.46
C ALA A 541 39.91 40.75 7.89
N THR A 542 41.12 40.51 8.40
CA THR A 542 41.53 41.01 9.72
C THR A 542 42.40 42.26 9.59
N ALA A 543 42.25 43.18 10.53
CA ALA A 543 42.73 44.55 10.39
C ALA A 543 44.25 44.75 10.60
N GLN A 544 44.99 43.75 11.10
CA GLN A 544 46.38 43.98 11.52
C GLN A 544 47.51 43.32 10.72
N ASP A 545 47.29 42.29 9.88
CA ASP A 545 48.43 41.62 9.20
C ASP A 545 48.12 41.11 7.78
N GLY A 546 47.19 41.73 7.05
CA GLY A 546 46.95 41.41 5.63
C GLY A 546 46.36 40.02 5.37
N PHE A 547 45.77 39.38 6.38
CA PHE A 547 45.01 38.14 6.21
C PHE A 547 43.68 38.43 5.52
N ALA A 548 43.57 38.04 4.25
CA ALA A 548 42.32 38.03 3.50
C ALA A 548 41.93 36.59 3.17
N GLY A 549 40.76 36.17 3.63
CA GLY A 549 40.17 34.86 3.35
C GLY A 549 38.75 35.01 2.79
N GLN A 550 38.33 34.06 1.97
CA GLN A 550 36.95 34.00 1.48
C GLN A 550 36.25 32.79 2.08
N PHE A 551 35.10 33.04 2.73
CA PHE A 551 34.18 32.03 3.21
C PHE A 551 33.09 31.81 2.16
N ARG A 552 32.98 30.57 1.65
CA ARG A 552 31.93 30.19 0.70
C ARG A 552 31.21 28.97 1.24
N CYS A 553 29.88 29.04 1.22
CA CYS A 553 28.95 28.00 1.67
C CYS A 553 27.97 27.71 0.53
N GLU A 554 28.00 26.51 -0.02
CA GLU A 554 27.07 26.08 -1.09
C GLU A 554 26.01 25.14 -0.52
N PHE A 555 24.75 25.34 -0.92
CA PHE A 555 23.59 24.58 -0.48
C PHE A 555 22.94 23.86 -1.67
N ALA A 556 22.88 22.54 -1.63
CA ALA A 556 22.12 21.77 -2.62
C ALA A 556 21.19 20.80 -1.89
N ALA A 557 19.88 21.03 -2.01
CA ALA A 557 18.89 20.04 -1.63
C ALA A 557 18.84 18.98 -2.73
N ASN A 558 19.20 17.75 -2.40
CA ASN A 558 19.01 16.60 -3.29
C ASN A 558 17.92 15.67 -2.73
N ASN A 559 17.47 14.72 -3.55
CA ASN A 559 16.31 13.83 -3.37
C ASN A 559 16.27 12.96 -2.08
N LYS A 560 17.09 13.22 -1.06
CA LYS A 560 17.17 12.44 0.19
C LYS A 560 17.23 13.29 1.47
N GLN A 561 16.68 14.51 1.46
CA GLN A 561 16.76 15.45 2.59
C GLN A 561 18.20 15.61 3.17
N ALA A 562 19.24 15.44 2.34
CA ALA A 562 20.62 15.56 2.79
C ALA A 562 21.11 16.99 2.54
N LEU A 563 21.56 17.64 3.61
CA LEU A 563 22.03 19.02 3.59
C LEU A 563 23.52 19.05 3.23
N ARG A 564 23.87 19.18 1.95
CA ARG A 564 25.29 19.33 1.58
C ARG A 564 25.72 20.76 1.83
N VAL A 565 26.56 20.95 2.85
CA VAL A 565 27.19 22.24 3.16
C VAL A 565 28.68 22.12 2.89
N LYS A 566 29.16 22.86 1.88
CA LYS A 566 30.57 22.90 1.54
C LYS A 566 31.17 24.22 1.98
N MET A 567 32.02 24.19 3.00
CA MET A 567 32.72 25.36 3.51
C MET A 567 34.19 25.31 3.10
N ALA A 568 34.66 26.37 2.44
CA ALA A 568 36.06 26.52 2.08
C ALA A 568 36.57 27.87 2.56
N LEU A 569 37.71 27.84 3.25
CA LEU A 569 38.49 29.02 3.58
C LEU A 569 39.86 28.91 2.91
N SER A 570 40.36 30.00 2.32
CA SER A 570 41.65 30.04 1.62
C SER A 570 42.54 31.13 2.24
N LEU A 571 43.72 30.76 2.74
CA LEU A 571 44.70 31.64 3.40
C LEU A 571 46.03 31.68 2.61
N PRO A 572 46.81 32.77 2.54
CA PRO A 572 48.16 32.78 1.94
C PRO A 572 49.18 31.94 2.75
N LYS A 573 50.19 31.33 2.10
CA LYS A 573 51.14 30.37 2.71
C LYS A 573 52.16 30.98 3.67
N ASP A 574 52.46 32.26 3.53
CA ASP A 574 53.51 32.94 4.31
C ASP A 574 53.01 33.49 5.65
N SER A 575 51.76 33.22 6.01
CA SER A 575 51.25 33.42 7.36
C SER A 575 51.89 32.41 8.32
N GLY A 576 52.70 32.90 9.26
CA GLY A 576 53.64 32.14 10.07
C GLY A 576 53.15 30.81 10.69
N GLN A 577 54.02 29.81 10.58
CA GLN A 577 54.12 28.57 11.39
C GLN A 577 52.81 27.92 11.87
N ILE A 578 52.11 27.22 10.98
CA ILE A 578 51.28 26.08 11.39
C ILE A 578 52.10 24.80 11.17
N LYS A 579 52.88 24.38 12.17
CA LYS A 579 53.57 23.07 12.18
C LYS A 579 52.59 22.00 12.64
N VAL A 580 52.04 21.20 11.72
CA VAL A 580 51.34 19.95 12.07
C VAL A 580 52.38 18.83 12.05
N LEU A 581 52.67 18.25 13.23
CA LEU A 581 53.62 17.13 13.40
C LEU A 581 53.09 15.86 12.70
N TYR A 582 53.94 15.20 11.91
CA TYR A 582 53.65 13.96 11.17
C TYR A 582 53.90 12.73 12.07
N TRP A 583 52.96 11.78 12.16
CA TRP A 583 53.18 10.46 12.80
C TRP A 583 52.83 9.32 11.81
N PRO A 584 53.57 8.18 11.80
CA PRO A 584 53.38 7.08 10.85
C PRO A 584 52.00 6.38 10.93
N PRO A 585 51.57 5.73 9.83
CA PRO A 585 50.21 5.24 9.66
C PRO A 585 49.95 3.98 10.50
N GLY A 586 49.03 4.06 11.47
CA GLY A 586 48.62 2.88 12.25
C GLY A 586 47.84 3.15 13.54
N MET A 587 47.81 4.37 14.06
CA MET A 587 47.01 4.72 15.23
C MET A 587 46.23 6.01 14.97
N MET A 588 44.90 5.91 14.89
CA MET A 588 44.00 7.07 14.88
C MET A 588 43.64 7.41 16.33
N THR A 589 44.18 8.49 16.87
CA THR A 589 43.56 9.26 17.95
C THR A 589 43.30 10.68 17.46
N PRO A 590 42.14 11.29 17.75
CA PRO A 590 41.88 12.69 17.40
C PRO A 590 42.75 13.61 18.26
N LEU A 591 43.30 14.68 17.67
CA LEU A 591 43.81 15.82 18.42
C LEU A 591 42.61 16.55 19.05
N ASN A 592 42.62 16.74 20.37
CA ASN A 592 41.60 17.54 21.04
C ASN A 592 41.76 19.02 20.66
N SER A 593 40.66 19.76 20.59
CA SER A 593 40.61 21.19 20.26
C SER A 593 41.48 22.07 21.16
N GLU A 594 41.81 21.62 22.38
CA GLU A 594 42.67 22.33 23.32
C GLU A 594 44.14 22.38 22.87
N ASP A 595 44.65 21.37 22.16
CA ASP A 595 46.05 21.31 21.72
C ASP A 595 46.33 22.24 20.53
N VAL A 596 45.31 22.52 19.71
CA VAL A 596 45.39 23.50 18.60
C VAL A 596 45.31 24.93 19.14
N ALA A 597 44.46 25.16 20.16
CA ALA A 597 44.29 26.47 20.79
C ALA A 597 45.50 26.89 21.65
N ALA A 598 46.27 25.93 22.18
CA ALA A 598 47.38 26.20 23.08
C ALA A 598 48.63 26.82 22.41
N ASN A 599 48.75 26.81 21.07
CA ASN A 599 50.00 27.17 20.40
C ASN A 599 49.99 28.39 19.47
N LEU A 600 48.91 29.17 19.32
CA LEU A 600 48.91 30.36 18.45
C LEU A 600 48.01 31.50 18.96
N PRO A 601 48.55 32.64 19.42
CA PRO A 601 47.77 33.84 19.77
C PRO A 601 46.95 34.40 18.58
N GLN A 602 47.47 34.26 17.36
CA GLN A 602 46.88 34.77 16.11
C GLN A 602 45.66 33.96 15.62
N SER A 603 45.38 32.80 16.22
CA SER A 603 44.23 31.96 15.87
C SER A 603 42.91 32.45 16.50
N ARG A 604 42.96 33.20 17.62
CA ARG A 604 41.76 33.59 18.38
C ARG A 604 40.91 34.66 17.70
N GLU A 605 41.52 35.71 17.14
CA GLU A 605 40.76 36.73 16.39
C GLU A 605 40.16 36.17 15.10
N PHE A 606 40.90 35.28 14.43
CA PHE A 606 40.43 34.56 13.26
C PHE A 606 39.24 33.65 13.59
N LEU A 607 39.30 32.90 14.69
CA LEU A 607 38.19 32.07 15.16
C LEU A 607 36.97 32.93 15.56
N ALA A 608 37.18 34.13 16.13
CA ALA A 608 36.08 35.03 16.48
C ALA A 608 35.33 35.58 15.25
N GLU A 609 36.06 35.99 14.19
CA GLU A 609 35.44 36.41 12.92
C GLU A 609 34.75 35.25 12.19
N PHE A 610 35.34 34.05 12.24
CA PHE A 610 34.73 32.84 11.70
C PHE A 610 33.44 32.46 12.45
N GLU A 611 33.43 32.54 13.78
CA GLU A 611 32.23 32.32 14.58
C GLU A 611 31.14 33.37 14.29
N SER A 612 31.53 34.63 14.07
CA SER A 612 30.61 35.70 13.66
C SER A 612 29.96 35.42 12.30
N ALA A 613 30.72 34.93 11.32
CA ALA A 613 30.19 34.53 10.01
C ALA A 613 29.22 33.33 10.10
N LEU A 614 29.51 32.36 10.97
CA LEU A 614 28.60 31.24 11.24
C LEU A 614 27.31 31.71 11.93
N GLN A 615 27.40 32.62 12.91
CA GLN A 615 26.21 33.16 13.58
C GLN A 615 25.29 33.90 12.62
N GLU A 616 25.84 34.73 11.71
CA GLU A 616 25.04 35.41 10.70
C GLU A 616 24.38 34.41 9.74
N PHE A 617 25.11 33.36 9.33
CA PHE A 617 24.57 32.29 8.50
C PHE A 617 23.37 31.61 9.18
N PHE A 618 23.49 31.22 10.45
CA PHE A 618 22.40 30.60 11.21
C PHE A 618 21.22 31.55 11.46
N ALA A 619 21.48 32.85 11.63
CA ALA A 619 20.43 33.85 11.76
C ALA A 619 19.57 33.99 10.48
N ARG A 620 20.18 33.83 9.30
CA ARG A 620 19.47 33.85 8.00
C ARG A 620 18.70 32.56 7.69
N HIS A 621 18.99 31.47 8.40
CA HIS A 621 18.41 30.15 8.18
C HIS A 621 17.78 29.60 9.46
N SER A 622 16.90 30.40 10.08
CA SER A 622 16.26 30.14 11.39
C SER A 622 15.41 28.86 11.46
N TRP A 623 15.12 28.22 10.33
CA TRP A 623 14.46 26.92 10.25
C TRP A 623 15.36 25.75 10.65
N LEU A 624 16.68 25.94 10.71
CA LEU A 624 17.59 25.02 11.41
C LEU A 624 17.36 25.20 12.93
N ASN A 625 16.82 24.19 13.61
CA ASN A 625 16.56 24.25 15.06
C ASN A 625 17.87 24.53 15.87
N LYS A 626 17.77 25.26 16.99
CA LYS A 626 18.85 25.55 17.96
C LYS A 626 19.67 24.33 18.41
N GLU A 627 19.07 23.15 18.52
CA GLU A 627 19.79 21.91 18.88
C GLU A 627 20.73 21.44 17.75
N LYS A 628 20.24 21.56 16.51
CA LYS A 628 20.97 21.28 15.27
C LYS A 628 22.09 22.32 15.04
N HIS A 629 21.86 23.58 15.43
CA HIS A 629 22.90 24.62 15.45
C HIS A 629 24.09 24.23 16.34
N SER A 630 23.82 23.74 17.54
CA SER A 630 24.87 23.39 18.51
C SER A 630 25.71 22.18 18.07
N ARG A 631 25.07 21.13 17.52
CA ARG A 631 25.78 19.95 16.98
C ARG A 631 26.58 20.26 15.72
N LEU A 632 26.00 21.01 14.78
CA LEU A 632 26.70 21.39 13.54
C LEU A 632 27.88 22.32 13.86
N ARG A 633 27.69 23.29 14.77
CA ARG A 633 28.77 24.16 15.28
C ARG A 633 29.88 23.34 15.95
N TRP A 634 29.53 22.36 16.80
CA TRP A 634 30.51 21.49 17.45
C TRP A 634 31.31 20.66 16.43
N LYS A 635 30.67 20.06 15.42
CA LYS A 635 31.38 19.30 14.37
C LYS A 635 32.26 20.19 13.49
N ILE A 636 31.78 21.38 13.10
CA ILE A 636 32.60 22.33 12.31
C ILE A 636 33.87 22.72 13.10
N MET A 637 33.77 22.90 14.42
CA MET A 637 34.91 23.25 15.27
C MET A 637 35.87 22.09 15.53
N ASN A 638 35.44 20.84 15.37
CA ASN A 638 36.20 19.65 15.77
C ASN A 638 36.57 18.69 14.62
N ASP A 639 35.98 18.82 13.43
CA ASP A 639 36.12 17.84 12.34
C ASP A 639 36.38 18.54 10.99
N TYR A 640 37.63 18.93 10.78
CA TYR A 640 38.08 19.65 9.58
C TYR A 640 39.33 19.03 8.98
N SER A 641 39.48 19.15 7.66
CA SER A 641 40.67 18.71 6.95
C SER A 641 41.46 19.90 6.42
N VAL A 642 42.75 19.95 6.73
CA VAL A 642 43.66 20.99 6.25
C VAL A 642 44.36 20.50 4.98
N ARG A 643 44.17 21.17 3.85
CA ARG A 643 44.88 20.86 2.60
C ARG A 643 45.64 22.09 2.08
N ALA A 644 46.95 21.96 1.93
CA ALA A 644 47.75 22.96 1.24
C ALA A 644 47.56 22.82 -0.29
N LYS A 645 47.16 23.89 -0.97
CA LYS A 645 46.99 23.91 -2.43
C LYS A 645 47.59 25.19 -3.02
N GLY A 646 48.77 25.09 -3.62
CA GLY A 646 49.49 26.25 -4.18
C GLY A 646 50.03 27.19 -3.10
N PRO A 647 50.03 28.53 -3.30
CA PRO A 647 50.42 29.52 -2.29
C PRO A 647 49.36 29.71 -1.21
N HIS A 648 48.33 28.86 -1.16
CA HIS A 648 47.26 28.97 -0.18
C HIS A 648 47.05 27.70 0.66
N LEU A 649 46.71 27.91 1.93
CA LEU A 649 46.19 26.91 2.85
C LEU A 649 44.67 26.90 2.72
N ARG A 650 44.11 25.74 2.33
CA ARG A 650 42.66 25.55 2.24
C ARG A 650 42.18 24.70 3.40
N LEU A 651 41.33 25.29 4.24
CA LEU A 651 40.59 24.55 5.23
C LEU A 651 39.29 24.11 4.55
N GLU A 652 39.15 22.81 4.35
CA GLU A 652 37.94 22.19 3.85
C GLU A 652 37.30 21.44 5.01
N PHE A 653 36.17 21.96 5.47
CA PHE A 653 35.28 21.25 6.37
C PHE A 653 34.54 20.21 5.51
N MET A 654 34.60 18.94 5.93
CA MET A 654 34.14 17.80 5.12
C MET A 654 32.68 17.96 4.69
N ASP A 655 32.35 17.39 3.53
CA ASP A 655 30.97 17.27 3.05
C ASP A 655 30.11 16.66 4.17
N PHE A 656 29.19 17.46 4.74
CA PHE A 656 28.20 16.95 5.69
C PHE A 656 27.16 16.11 4.94
N TYR A 657 27.53 14.87 4.58
CA TYR A 657 26.56 13.84 4.26
C TYR A 657 26.25 13.08 5.55
N ARG A 658 24.99 13.16 5.97
CA ARG A 658 24.44 12.58 7.20
C ARG A 658 24.86 13.27 8.49
N GLU A 659 23.81 13.63 9.23
CA GLU A 659 23.71 13.90 10.68
C GLU A 659 22.96 15.19 11.02
N LEU A 660 21.82 15.39 10.34
CA LEU A 660 20.66 16.08 10.93
C LEU A 660 19.45 15.15 11.07
N SER A 661 19.65 13.83 10.93
CA SER A 661 18.78 12.80 11.51
C SER A 661 19.32 12.44 12.90
N LEU A 662 18.41 12.33 13.85
CA LEU A 662 18.66 12.03 15.26
C LEU A 662 18.99 10.54 15.43
N ASN A 663 19.91 10.24 16.35
CA ASN A 663 20.23 8.91 16.92
C ASN A 663 20.81 7.87 15.90
N SER A 664 21.69 6.93 16.22
CA SER A 664 22.84 6.80 17.13
C SER A 664 23.52 5.46 16.78
N ALA A 665 24.83 5.45 16.49
CA ALA A 665 25.76 4.29 16.55
C ALA A 665 25.45 3.06 15.63
N GLN A 666 26.38 2.38 14.93
CA GLN A 666 27.83 2.34 14.93
C GLN A 666 28.36 2.11 13.50
N GLY A 667 29.44 2.80 13.16
CA GLY A 667 30.65 2.18 12.61
C GLY A 667 30.64 1.58 11.20
N THR A 668 31.11 2.36 10.22
CA THR A 668 32.11 1.85 9.26
C THR A 668 33.09 2.97 8.86
N LYS A 669 34.33 2.84 9.30
CA LYS A 669 35.50 3.60 8.81
C LYS A 669 35.82 3.14 7.39
N GLY A 670 35.92 4.06 6.43
CA GLY A 670 36.35 3.72 5.07
C GLY A 670 36.29 4.85 4.05
N GLY A 671 36.87 6.02 4.34
CA GLY A 671 36.96 7.13 3.39
C GLY A 671 38.10 6.95 2.37
N LEU A 672 37.75 6.82 1.09
CA LEU A 672 38.61 6.70 -0.09
C LEU A 672 39.57 7.90 -0.26
N VAL A 673 40.89 7.65 -0.35
CA VAL A 673 41.91 8.66 -0.64
C VAL A 673 42.38 8.55 -2.11
N PRO A 674 42.27 9.60 -2.96
CA PRO A 674 42.77 9.55 -4.33
C PRO A 674 44.30 9.60 -4.40
N ARG A 675 44.91 8.75 -5.24
CA ARG A 675 46.35 8.74 -5.55
C ARG A 675 46.61 9.18 -6.99
N THR A 676 47.80 9.72 -7.22
CA THR A 676 48.26 10.15 -8.55
C THR A 676 49.30 9.16 -9.07
N ILE A 677 49.11 8.65 -10.29
CA ILE A 677 50.06 7.76 -10.98
C ILE A 677 50.47 8.34 -12.33
N LYS A 678 51.64 7.94 -12.84
CA LYS A 678 52.19 8.43 -14.12
C LYS A 678 52.05 7.34 -15.17
N LEU A 679 51.30 7.60 -16.24
CA LEU A 679 51.03 6.69 -17.35
C LEU A 679 51.32 7.43 -18.66
N ASP A 680 52.19 6.86 -19.51
CA ASP A 680 52.70 7.47 -20.76
C ASP A 680 53.13 8.93 -20.61
N GLY A 681 53.90 9.20 -19.55
CA GLY A 681 54.45 10.53 -19.29
C GLY A 681 53.45 11.54 -18.69
N ARG A 682 52.16 11.18 -18.56
CA ARG A 682 51.10 12.05 -18.01
C ARG A 682 50.73 11.64 -16.59
N LEU A 683 50.46 12.62 -15.73
CA LEU A 683 50.01 12.39 -14.35
C LEU A 683 48.48 12.30 -14.32
N ILE A 684 47.96 11.16 -13.89
CA ILE A 684 46.52 10.87 -13.77
C ILE A 684 46.17 10.74 -12.28
N ARG A 685 45.10 11.41 -11.85
CA ARG A 685 44.64 11.41 -10.45
C ARG A 685 43.35 10.59 -10.35
N ALA A 686 43.38 9.50 -9.59
CA ALA A 686 42.30 8.51 -9.53
C ALA A 686 42.01 8.10 -8.08
N THR A 687 40.74 7.76 -7.77
CA THR A 687 40.32 7.16 -6.50
C THR A 687 40.72 5.68 -6.46
N CYS A 688 40.87 5.07 -5.28
CA CYS A 688 41.41 3.70 -5.14
C CYS A 688 40.69 2.63 -6.00
N GLU A 689 39.38 2.73 -6.20
CA GLU A 689 38.63 1.80 -7.09
C GLU A 689 39.09 1.87 -8.57
N ALA A 690 39.63 3.00 -9.03
CA ALA A 690 40.18 3.15 -10.38
C ALA A 690 41.65 2.70 -10.50
N LEU A 691 42.33 2.40 -9.39
CA LEU A 691 43.73 1.95 -9.37
C LEU A 691 43.88 0.44 -9.50
N ASP A 692 42.90 -0.33 -9.03
CA ASP A 692 42.88 -1.79 -9.26
C ASP A 692 42.54 -2.11 -10.73
N TYR A 693 41.73 -1.26 -11.38
CA TYR A 693 41.33 -1.37 -12.79
C TYR A 693 42.41 -0.98 -13.82
N VAL A 694 43.50 -0.33 -13.39
CA VAL A 694 44.62 0.08 -14.27
C VAL A 694 45.81 -0.89 -14.15
N LYS A 695 45.74 -1.85 -13.22
CA LYS A 695 46.78 -2.88 -13.01
C LYS A 695 46.53 -4.18 -13.78
N GLU A 696 45.27 -4.49 -14.11
CA GLU A 696 44.89 -5.49 -15.11
C GLU A 696 44.87 -4.85 -16.50
#